data_AF-A0A839TWU4-F1
#
_entry.id   AF-A0A839TWU4-F1
#
_cell.length_a   1.000
_cell.length_b   1.000
_cell.length_c   1.000
_cell.angle_alpha   90.00
_cell.angle_beta   90.00
_cell.angle_gamma   90.00
#
_symmetry.space_group_name_H-M   'P 1'
#
loop_
_entity.id
_entity.type
_entity.pdbx_description
1 polymer ?
#
loop_
_entity_poly.entity_id
_entity_poly.type
_entity_poly.pdbx_seq_one_letter_code
_entity_poly.pdbx_strand_id
1 'polypeptide(L)'
;MKSKIKNKNVLLSHGDVDSRKIVLDIADKTLQHLDAYERIKSIARMEGEILCIGSRKWDLSKRRNVYLIGAGKACNHMAMAVDEILGDHLTLGIAIVKISEKIDVFHKTKVYVGGHPLPNEEGVRACQEILKIVDNATSEDLFIVVMSGGSSSLMSYPIDGITLQDEIDTTDIMLKSGCSIYEINAIRRHISQMNGGMLAKRIQDRGAELIGFGISDAVGTPATHNIGEPYQDYKGTPMGPDQTTLEEARRIIHDYDVKDRLPKAVVDYIMNVGPQGETPKAFPKNTYFLINSLPDSCLYAKKAAEEMGISAIILSSFIEGESRDVGTVFASIAREIQNSGNPVAAPCVVLSSGEVTTKILDNSQIKGHGGPGQELTLSFAIAAQKMPGCALLSIDTEGTDGTTKVAGGITDSQSFEVACEKGIDVYESLRGHACFEALEEIGDTVFTGNTGTNLCDLNIMYVPALPGRAVTKNGNRIRSVHARQLIDCKCRPMVEVDVITEDGSMGTGAAPTGSSVGMYESKVLRDGNPNEYDGLSVHKAVANINEIIAPRLIGMVVSDQKMLDQVMVDLDGTPDKHVLGGNTIYSVSVACYRAAAATQHRPLYDCISGGNVKTVPIPSFNVINGGRNGGITQAFNEFIVMPYRADDIEEAVEIAVKVFQKLGYVIREYTGAEPAVGQSYGWVAPSEDPEVCLELIQKAIDLCGYTHKCAFALDCALSEMYDALTNSYYLNGKYATSDEVINYIKYLTEKYNFVFIEDILDENDWEGYEKAHKEITRALIIADDLTVSNKARILRAHKTNSIDGFILKPNQVGTISEALEAHNFAKAHRLLSITSGRSGGVIDDVVMDMAVGLQIPFIKNGCPRSGERIEKLNFLMRVKDKYPGCHMAKIDQFLKF
;
A
#
# COMPACT_ATOMS: atom_id res chain seq x y z
N MET A 1 -8.18 -18.99 11.89
CA MET A 1 -7.08 -19.41 12.78
C MET A 1 -7.50 -19.16 14.23
N LYS A 2 -6.96 -19.92 15.19
CA LYS A 2 -7.19 -19.64 16.62
C LYS A 2 -6.40 -18.40 17.02
N SER A 3 -6.97 -17.57 17.91
CA SER A 3 -6.26 -16.43 18.49
C SER A 3 -5.01 -16.91 19.23
N LYS A 4 -3.89 -16.20 19.04
CA LYS A 4 -2.61 -16.38 19.71
C LYS A 4 -2.62 -15.77 21.12
N ILE A 5 -3.43 -14.74 21.35
CA ILE A 5 -3.64 -14.13 22.68
C ILE A 5 -4.77 -14.87 23.40
N LYS A 6 -4.41 -15.75 24.34
CA LYS A 6 -5.33 -16.69 25.00
C LYS A 6 -6.28 -16.02 25.99
N ASN A 7 -5.86 -14.92 26.63
CA ASN A 7 -6.66 -14.18 27.61
C ASN A 7 -7.29 -12.90 27.06
N LYS A 8 -7.46 -12.78 25.73
CA LYS A 8 -8.02 -11.59 25.07
C LYS A 8 -9.35 -11.11 25.66
N ASN A 9 -10.23 -12.01 26.08
CA ASN A 9 -11.51 -11.65 26.70
C ASN A 9 -11.34 -10.93 28.06
N VAL A 10 -10.31 -11.29 28.83
CA VAL A 10 -9.98 -10.62 30.10
C VAL A 10 -9.44 -9.22 29.81
N LEU A 11 -8.53 -9.10 28.85
CA LEU A 11 -7.92 -7.83 28.44
C LEU A 11 -8.95 -6.82 27.89
N LEU A 12 -10.07 -7.30 27.34
CA LEU A 12 -11.18 -6.49 26.82
C LEU A 12 -12.33 -6.27 27.82
N SER A 13 -12.20 -6.74 29.07
CA SER A 13 -13.25 -6.57 30.08
C SER A 13 -13.12 -5.27 30.88
N HIS A 14 -12.04 -4.50 30.67
CA HIS A 14 -11.66 -3.31 31.43
C HIS A 14 -10.74 -2.40 30.61
N GLY A 15 -10.42 -1.22 31.14
CA GLY A 15 -9.62 -0.21 30.45
C GLY A 15 -10.34 0.44 29.26
N ASP A 16 -9.56 1.02 28.35
CA ASP A 16 -10.04 1.56 27.08
C ASP A 16 -10.24 0.43 26.06
N VAL A 17 -11.43 -0.18 26.11
CA VAL A 17 -11.76 -1.41 25.37
C VAL A 17 -11.58 -1.25 23.86
N ASP A 18 -11.97 -0.11 23.29
CA ASP A 18 -11.88 0.14 21.84
C ASP A 18 -10.41 0.18 21.38
N SER A 19 -9.57 0.89 22.13
CA SER A 19 -8.14 1.04 21.84
C SER A 19 -7.39 -0.27 22.07
N ARG A 20 -7.69 -0.97 23.17
CA ARG A 20 -7.14 -2.31 23.43
C ARG A 20 -7.50 -3.29 22.33
N LYS A 21 -8.76 -3.27 21.85
CA LYS A 21 -9.21 -4.17 20.78
C LYS A 21 -8.40 -3.98 19.50
N ILE A 22 -8.11 -2.73 19.11
CA ILE A 22 -7.28 -2.44 17.94
C ILE A 22 -5.88 -3.04 18.10
N VAL A 23 -5.22 -2.73 19.22
CA VAL A 23 -3.85 -3.19 19.51
C VAL A 23 -3.78 -4.73 19.55
N LEU A 24 -4.73 -5.37 20.23
CA LEU A 24 -4.80 -6.82 20.34
C LEU A 24 -5.13 -7.51 19.01
N ASP A 25 -5.99 -6.92 18.17
CA ASP A 25 -6.29 -7.43 16.83
C ASP A 25 -5.04 -7.40 15.92
N ILE A 26 -4.26 -6.32 15.97
CA ILE A 26 -3.00 -6.19 15.23
C ILE A 26 -1.97 -7.21 15.73
N ALA A 27 -1.77 -7.31 17.04
CA ALA A 27 -0.84 -8.26 17.65
C ALA A 27 -1.19 -9.71 17.27
N ASP A 28 -2.47 -10.09 17.38
CA ASP A 28 -2.94 -11.45 17.10
C ASP A 28 -2.73 -11.84 15.63
N LYS A 29 -3.08 -10.95 14.68
CA LYS A 29 -2.83 -11.16 13.25
C LYS A 29 -1.33 -11.26 12.94
N THR A 30 -0.52 -10.43 13.58
CA THR A 30 0.94 -10.42 13.39
C THR A 30 1.55 -11.74 13.84
N LEU A 31 1.20 -12.21 15.05
CA LEU A 31 1.68 -13.49 15.59
C LEU A 31 1.20 -14.69 14.77
N GLN A 32 -0.03 -14.64 14.22
CA GLN A 32 -0.53 -15.68 13.32
C GLN A 32 0.30 -15.76 12.03
N HIS A 33 0.66 -14.62 11.45
CA HIS A 33 1.47 -14.57 10.23
C HIS A 33 2.92 -14.98 10.46
N LEU A 34 3.47 -14.64 11.62
CA LEU A 34 4.83 -14.99 12.02
C LEU A 34 4.97 -16.42 12.53
N ASP A 35 3.88 -17.17 12.72
CA ASP A 35 3.95 -18.54 13.19
C ASP A 35 4.80 -19.41 12.26
N ALA A 36 5.92 -19.93 12.77
CA ALA A 36 6.86 -20.71 12.00
C ALA A 36 6.26 -21.98 11.40
N TYR A 37 5.23 -22.55 12.05
CA TYR A 37 4.53 -23.71 11.52
C TYR A 37 3.89 -23.38 10.16
N GLU A 38 3.13 -22.28 10.11
CA GLU A 38 2.49 -21.80 8.88
C GLU A 38 3.52 -21.28 7.87
N ARG A 39 4.54 -20.54 8.33
CA ARG A 39 5.63 -20.03 7.49
C ARG A 39 6.34 -21.17 6.73
N ILE A 40 6.73 -22.25 7.42
CA ILE A 40 7.41 -23.39 6.79
C ILE A 40 6.46 -24.09 5.80
N LYS A 41 5.22 -24.39 6.20
CA LYS A 41 4.23 -25.05 5.32
C LYS A 41 3.86 -24.22 4.10
N SER A 42 3.99 -22.90 4.16
CA SER A 42 3.76 -22.02 3.01
C SER A 42 4.79 -22.20 1.88
N ILE A 43 6.00 -22.70 2.19
CA ILE A 43 7.08 -22.90 1.22
C ILE A 43 7.49 -24.36 1.04
N ALA A 44 7.18 -25.24 1.99
CA ALA A 44 7.63 -26.62 2.00
C ALA A 44 6.46 -27.60 1.84
N ARG A 45 6.61 -28.57 0.93
CA ARG A 45 5.62 -29.64 0.69
C ARG A 45 6.27 -30.88 0.06
N MET A 46 5.60 -32.02 0.17
CA MET A 46 5.94 -33.24 -0.56
C MET A 46 5.17 -33.34 -1.89
N GLU A 47 5.88 -33.69 -2.96
CA GLU A 47 5.35 -34.06 -4.28
C GLU A 47 5.75 -35.52 -4.56
N GLY A 48 5.00 -36.47 -4.03
CA GLY A 48 5.42 -37.89 -4.01
C GLY A 48 6.68 -38.06 -3.16
N GLU A 49 7.76 -38.57 -3.76
CA GLU A 49 9.08 -38.74 -3.12
C GLU A 49 9.92 -37.45 -3.11
N ILE A 50 9.42 -36.36 -3.69
CA ILE A 50 10.19 -35.11 -3.85
C ILE A 50 9.78 -34.10 -2.77
N LEU A 51 10.73 -33.72 -1.92
CA LEU A 51 10.59 -32.59 -1.02
C LEU A 51 10.85 -31.28 -1.79
N CYS A 52 9.83 -30.44 -1.90
CA CYS A 52 9.92 -29.11 -2.48
C CYS A 52 9.98 -28.08 -1.36
N ILE A 53 11.03 -27.24 -1.31
CA ILE A 53 11.12 -26.09 -0.40
C ILE A 53 11.43 -24.85 -1.24
N GLY A 54 10.42 -24.00 -1.39
CA GLY A 54 10.49 -22.80 -2.21
C GLY A 54 10.94 -23.10 -3.64
N SER A 55 12.09 -22.55 -4.04
CA SER A 55 12.69 -22.74 -5.37
C SER A 55 13.52 -24.02 -5.53
N ARG A 56 13.70 -24.82 -4.48
CA ARG A 56 14.58 -26.01 -4.47
C ARG A 56 13.78 -27.30 -4.29
N LYS A 57 14.35 -28.40 -4.78
CA LYS A 57 13.75 -29.74 -4.75
C LYS A 57 14.79 -30.79 -4.36
N TRP A 58 14.38 -31.74 -3.53
CA TRP A 58 15.18 -32.89 -3.10
C TRP A 58 14.41 -34.18 -3.32
N ASP A 59 15.04 -35.13 -3.99
CA ASP A 59 14.49 -36.48 -4.17
C ASP A 59 14.85 -37.33 -2.94
N LEU A 60 13.86 -37.61 -2.10
CA LEU A 60 14.05 -38.34 -0.84
C LEU A 60 14.20 -39.85 -1.08
N SER A 61 13.79 -40.38 -2.23
CA SER A 61 13.99 -41.80 -2.58
C SER A 61 15.47 -42.18 -2.72
N LYS A 62 16.34 -41.18 -2.89
CA LYS A 62 17.80 -41.32 -2.96
C LYS A 62 18.48 -41.18 -1.61
N ARG A 63 17.72 -40.98 -0.53
CA ARG A 63 18.25 -40.81 0.82
C ARG A 63 18.03 -42.08 1.62
N ARG A 64 19.05 -42.47 2.37
CA ARG A 64 18.96 -43.62 3.28
C ARG A 64 18.13 -43.26 4.51
N ASN A 65 18.44 -42.13 5.14
CA ASN A 65 17.68 -41.59 6.26
C ASN A 65 17.46 -40.08 6.09
N VAL A 66 16.33 -39.59 6.60
CA VAL A 66 16.03 -38.17 6.73
C VAL A 66 15.83 -37.86 8.22
N TYR A 67 16.66 -37.00 8.78
CA TYR A 67 16.62 -36.63 10.19
C TYR A 67 16.13 -35.20 10.37
N LEU A 68 15.39 -34.96 11.44
CA LEU A 68 15.03 -33.61 11.91
C LEU A 68 15.81 -33.30 13.19
N ILE A 69 16.53 -32.19 13.23
CA ILE A 69 17.15 -31.67 14.46
C ILE A 69 16.64 -30.26 14.70
N GLY A 70 16.05 -29.99 15.87
CA GLY A 70 15.52 -28.69 16.20
C GLY A 70 15.96 -28.17 17.55
N ALA A 71 16.19 -26.86 17.66
CA ALA A 71 16.21 -26.19 18.95
C ALA A 71 15.90 -24.69 18.88
N GLY A 72 15.46 -24.15 20.00
CA GLY A 72 15.14 -22.72 20.13
C GLY A 72 13.75 -22.47 20.71
N LYS A 73 13.48 -21.21 21.00
CA LYS A 73 12.24 -20.72 21.60
C LYS A 73 10.99 -20.98 20.74
N ALA A 74 11.14 -20.95 19.41
CA ALA A 74 10.07 -21.24 18.44
C ALA A 74 10.11 -22.70 17.91
N CYS A 75 10.99 -23.54 18.46
CA CYS A 75 11.28 -24.86 17.89
C CYS A 75 10.06 -25.79 17.84
N ASN A 76 9.12 -25.66 18.77
CA ASN A 76 7.89 -26.46 18.82
C ASN A 76 7.20 -26.45 17.46
N HIS A 77 6.85 -25.25 16.99
CA HIS A 77 6.11 -25.04 15.76
C HIS A 77 6.95 -25.35 14.51
N MET A 78 8.24 -25.00 14.53
CA MET A 78 9.15 -25.32 13.43
C MET A 78 9.28 -26.84 13.22
N ALA A 79 9.51 -27.58 14.30
CA ALA A 79 9.68 -29.03 14.25
C ALA A 79 8.36 -29.74 13.91
N MET A 80 7.22 -29.28 14.43
CA MET A 80 5.90 -29.81 14.07
C MET A 80 5.63 -29.70 12.57
N ALA A 81 5.94 -28.55 11.95
CA ALA A 81 5.74 -28.38 10.52
C ALA A 81 6.59 -29.36 9.70
N VAL A 82 7.87 -29.51 10.03
CA VAL A 82 8.75 -30.43 9.30
C VAL A 82 8.37 -31.89 9.54
N ASP A 83 8.03 -32.28 10.78
CA ASP A 83 7.54 -33.62 11.13
C ASP A 83 6.31 -34.00 10.30
N GLU A 84 5.33 -33.10 10.21
CA GLU A 84 4.10 -33.32 9.44
C GLU A 84 4.35 -33.35 7.93
N ILE A 85 5.15 -32.42 7.40
CA ILE A 85 5.46 -32.37 5.95
C ILE A 85 6.14 -33.65 5.50
N LEU A 86 7.13 -34.13 6.25
CA LEU A 86 7.88 -35.32 5.87
C LEU A 86 7.10 -36.61 6.12
N GLY A 87 6.25 -36.65 7.16
CA GLY A 87 5.43 -37.81 7.50
C GLY A 87 6.25 -39.09 7.56
N ASP A 88 5.93 -40.05 6.67
CA ASP A 88 6.61 -41.33 6.65
C ASP A 88 8.07 -41.28 6.20
N HIS A 89 8.48 -40.24 5.46
CA HIS A 89 9.86 -40.05 5.03
C HIS A 89 10.80 -39.61 6.16
N LEU A 90 10.27 -39.06 7.26
CA LEU A 90 11.08 -38.72 8.43
C LEU A 90 11.51 -40.02 9.13
N THR A 91 12.82 -40.24 9.26
CA THR A 91 13.37 -41.39 9.97
C THR A 91 13.27 -41.19 11.48
N LEU A 92 13.73 -40.05 11.98
CA LEU A 92 13.68 -39.65 13.37
C LEU A 92 13.88 -38.14 13.49
N GLY A 93 13.05 -37.49 14.31
CA GLY A 93 13.28 -36.12 14.76
C GLY A 93 13.74 -36.04 16.21
N ILE A 94 14.56 -35.05 16.53
CA ILE A 94 14.85 -34.61 17.90
C ILE A 94 14.70 -33.09 17.96
N ALA A 95 13.81 -32.61 18.82
CA ALA A 95 13.57 -31.19 19.05
C ALA A 95 13.82 -30.83 20.52
N ILE A 96 14.57 -29.76 20.77
CA ILE A 96 14.85 -29.23 22.11
C ILE A 96 14.13 -27.89 22.26
N VAL A 97 13.04 -27.90 23.01
CA VAL A 97 12.13 -26.77 23.18
C VAL A 97 12.33 -26.13 24.54
N LYS A 98 11.99 -24.85 24.68
CA LYS A 98 12.02 -24.15 25.98
C LYS A 98 10.84 -24.55 26.87
N ILE A 99 9.65 -24.65 26.28
CA ILE A 99 8.40 -25.01 26.96
C ILE A 99 7.70 -26.05 26.09
N SER A 100 7.16 -27.10 26.69
CA SER A 100 6.28 -28.04 26.00
C SER A 100 4.83 -27.73 26.37
N GLU A 101 3.97 -27.61 25.36
CA GLU A 101 2.54 -27.41 25.52
C GLU A 101 1.75 -28.66 25.11
N LYS A 102 0.58 -28.88 25.73
CA LYS A 102 -0.28 -30.06 25.43
C LYS A 102 -0.78 -30.11 23.99
N ILE A 103 -0.76 -28.97 23.30
CA ILE A 103 -1.19 -28.84 21.91
C ILE A 103 -0.09 -29.21 20.92
N ASP A 104 1.15 -29.38 21.38
CA ASP A 104 2.25 -29.76 20.52
C ASP A 104 2.13 -31.25 20.19
N VAL A 105 1.98 -31.56 18.90
CA VAL A 105 1.79 -32.93 18.41
C VAL A 105 2.92 -33.26 17.44
N PHE A 106 3.65 -34.34 17.73
CA PHE A 106 4.75 -34.84 16.92
C PHE A 106 4.51 -36.32 16.61
N HIS A 107 4.78 -36.76 15.38
CA HIS A 107 4.59 -38.15 14.99
C HIS A 107 5.88 -38.96 15.08
N LYS A 108 7.00 -38.39 14.63
CA LYS A 108 8.31 -39.06 14.59
C LYS A 108 9.42 -38.27 15.28
N THR A 109 9.08 -37.18 15.95
CA THR A 109 10.02 -36.32 16.67
C THR A 109 9.94 -36.52 18.17
N LYS A 110 11.09 -36.81 18.79
CA LYS A 110 11.26 -36.78 20.26
C LYS A 110 11.49 -35.35 20.72
N VAL A 111 10.84 -34.97 21.82
CA VAL A 111 10.93 -33.61 22.38
C VAL A 111 11.60 -33.64 23.74
N TYR A 112 12.55 -32.73 23.94
CA TYR A 112 13.24 -32.49 25.20
C TYR A 112 12.99 -31.05 25.64
N VAL A 113 12.82 -30.82 26.94
CA VAL A 113 12.62 -29.47 27.50
C VAL A 113 13.96 -28.94 28.02
N GLY A 114 14.66 -28.17 27.18
CA GLY A 114 15.97 -27.61 27.49
C GLY A 114 15.88 -26.41 28.43
N GLY A 115 16.99 -26.10 29.08
CA GLY A 115 17.13 -24.93 29.95
C GLY A 115 17.33 -23.63 29.18
N HIS A 116 16.60 -22.58 29.57
CA HIS A 116 16.81 -21.21 29.11
C HIS A 116 16.39 -20.22 30.20
N PRO A 117 17.15 -19.14 30.48
CA PRO A 117 18.36 -18.70 29.78
C PRO A 117 19.60 -19.54 30.11
N LEU A 118 19.58 -20.32 31.20
CA LEU A 118 20.68 -21.21 31.60
C LEU A 118 20.42 -22.65 31.13
N PRO A 119 21.45 -23.37 30.63
CA PRO A 119 21.29 -24.73 30.14
C PRO A 119 21.00 -25.73 31.28
N ASN A 120 20.47 -26.91 30.92
CA ASN A 120 20.15 -27.97 31.88
C ASN A 120 20.56 -29.37 31.35
N GLU A 121 20.46 -30.38 32.21
CA GLU A 121 20.81 -31.77 31.88
C GLU A 121 19.92 -32.36 30.76
N GLU A 122 18.67 -31.92 30.62
CA GLU A 122 17.78 -32.37 29.55
C GLU A 122 18.31 -32.00 28.16
N GLY A 123 18.77 -30.76 28.00
CA GLY A 123 19.44 -30.29 26.78
C GLY A 123 20.69 -31.12 26.46
N VAL A 124 21.51 -31.39 27.48
CA VAL A 124 22.71 -32.24 27.35
C VAL A 124 22.36 -33.65 26.85
N ARG A 125 21.34 -34.30 27.42
CA ARG A 125 20.91 -35.64 26.99
C ARG A 125 20.45 -35.64 25.53
N ALA A 126 19.70 -34.62 25.12
CA ALA A 126 19.27 -34.48 23.74
C ALA A 126 20.46 -34.27 22.79
N CYS A 127 21.43 -33.43 23.16
CA CYS A 127 22.66 -33.25 22.40
C CYS A 127 23.45 -34.55 22.24
N GLN A 128 23.55 -35.37 23.29
CA GLN A 128 24.20 -36.68 23.21
C GLN A 128 23.49 -37.62 22.23
N GLU A 129 22.15 -37.63 22.18
CA GLU A 129 21.41 -38.40 21.18
C GLU A 129 21.64 -37.88 19.76
N ILE A 130 21.60 -36.56 19.57
CA ILE A 130 21.87 -35.93 18.28
C ILE A 130 23.27 -36.29 17.78
N LEU A 131 24.29 -36.18 18.63
CA LEU A 131 25.67 -36.51 18.26
C LEU A 131 25.84 -37.98 17.89
N LYS A 132 25.18 -38.90 18.59
CA LYS A 132 25.16 -40.33 18.22
C LYS A 132 24.57 -40.55 16.82
N ILE A 133 23.53 -39.81 16.45
CA ILE A 133 22.93 -39.92 15.10
C ILE A 133 23.91 -39.37 14.06
N VAL A 134 24.43 -38.17 14.28
CA VAL A 134 25.36 -37.51 13.35
C VAL A 134 26.62 -38.36 13.16
N ASP A 135 27.20 -38.91 14.22
CA ASP A 135 28.42 -39.73 14.14
C ASP A 135 28.25 -41.02 13.33
N ASN A 136 27.03 -41.54 13.24
CA ASN A 136 26.70 -42.74 12.47
C ASN A 136 26.22 -42.43 11.04
N ALA A 137 26.08 -41.14 10.68
CA ALA A 137 25.60 -40.74 9.38
C ALA A 137 26.62 -40.98 8.26
N THR A 138 26.12 -41.02 7.02
CA THR A 138 26.89 -41.11 5.77
C THR A 138 26.42 -40.06 4.76
N SER A 139 27.06 -40.00 3.59
CA SER A 139 26.67 -39.10 2.49
C SER A 139 25.29 -39.40 1.88
N GLU A 140 24.66 -40.52 2.24
CA GLU A 140 23.31 -40.87 1.80
C GLU A 140 22.22 -40.31 2.74
N ASP A 141 22.61 -39.69 3.86
CA ASP A 141 21.67 -39.14 4.83
C ASP A 141 21.41 -37.64 4.59
N LEU A 142 20.21 -37.19 4.95
CA LEU A 142 19.78 -35.79 4.89
C LEU A 142 19.37 -35.30 6.28
N PHE A 143 19.88 -34.12 6.67
CA PHE A 143 19.50 -33.45 7.91
C PHE A 143 18.70 -32.19 7.59
N ILE A 144 17.45 -32.15 8.08
CA ILE A 144 16.67 -30.91 8.15
C ILE A 144 16.84 -30.35 9.55
N VAL A 145 17.35 -29.12 9.63
CA VAL A 145 17.71 -28.49 10.91
C VAL A 145 16.87 -27.23 11.10
N VAL A 146 16.18 -27.12 12.23
CA VAL A 146 15.30 -25.97 12.53
C VAL A 146 15.83 -25.21 13.75
N MET A 147 16.20 -23.95 13.59
CA MET A 147 16.79 -23.15 14.67
C MET A 147 16.11 -21.80 14.85
N SER A 148 15.88 -21.43 16.10
CA SER A 148 15.50 -20.08 16.51
C SER A 148 16.36 -19.63 17.70
N GLY A 149 16.20 -18.38 18.12
CA GLY A 149 16.89 -17.85 19.30
C GLY A 149 16.74 -18.73 20.55
N GLY A 150 17.73 -18.61 21.45
CA GLY A 150 17.86 -19.46 22.64
C GLY A 150 18.49 -20.84 22.38
N SER A 151 18.73 -21.24 21.13
CA SER A 151 19.37 -22.51 20.77
C SER A 151 20.72 -22.72 21.46
N SER A 152 21.51 -21.66 21.67
CA SER A 152 22.81 -21.75 22.35
C SER A 152 22.73 -22.35 23.75
N SER A 153 21.67 -22.02 24.50
CA SER A 153 21.46 -22.53 25.86
C SER A 153 20.77 -23.90 25.83
N LEU A 154 19.74 -24.03 25.00
CA LEU A 154 18.99 -25.28 24.85
C LEU A 154 19.85 -26.44 24.32
N MET A 155 20.83 -26.15 23.46
CA MET A 155 21.78 -27.11 22.86
C MET A 155 23.19 -26.98 23.43
N SER A 156 23.33 -26.70 24.73
CA SER A 156 24.63 -26.69 25.38
C SER A 156 25.16 -28.13 25.54
N TYR A 157 26.33 -28.38 24.96
CA TYR A 157 27.12 -29.58 25.20
C TYR A 157 28.60 -29.20 25.17
N PRO A 158 29.24 -29.03 26.34
CA PRO A 158 30.64 -28.64 26.41
C PRO A 158 31.59 -29.66 25.80
N ILE A 159 32.77 -29.20 25.38
CA ILE A 159 33.87 -30.08 24.95
C ILE A 159 34.40 -30.93 26.11
N ASP A 160 35.07 -32.03 25.76
CA ASP A 160 35.69 -32.91 26.75
C ASP A 160 36.66 -32.13 27.65
N GLY A 161 36.51 -32.27 28.98
CA GLY A 161 37.32 -31.57 29.98
C GLY A 161 36.71 -30.27 30.51
N ILE A 162 35.59 -29.81 29.95
CA ILE A 162 34.79 -28.69 30.47
C ILE A 162 33.41 -29.23 30.88
N THR A 163 32.93 -28.86 32.06
CA THR A 163 31.62 -29.31 32.56
C THR A 163 30.50 -28.35 32.16
N LEU A 164 29.23 -28.79 32.26
CA LEU A 164 28.08 -27.92 32.08
C LEU A 164 28.08 -26.75 33.06
N GLN A 165 28.52 -27.01 34.30
CA GLN A 165 28.64 -25.98 35.33
C GLN A 165 29.68 -24.93 34.96
N ASP A 166 30.81 -25.33 34.35
CA ASP A 166 31.82 -24.38 33.87
C ASP A 166 31.25 -23.44 32.79
N GLU A 167 30.40 -23.93 31.89
CA GLU A 167 29.73 -23.08 30.88
C GLU A 167 28.72 -22.11 31.55
N ILE A 168 27.97 -22.58 32.54
CA ILE A 168 27.02 -21.76 33.32
C ILE A 168 27.76 -20.65 34.06
N ASP A 169 28.82 -21.00 34.80
CA ASP A 169 29.62 -20.05 35.58
C ASP A 169 30.32 -19.04 34.67
N THR A 170 30.87 -19.49 33.54
CA THR A 170 31.43 -18.60 32.51
C THR A 170 30.39 -17.59 32.04
N THR A 171 29.17 -18.03 31.75
CA THR A 171 28.09 -17.15 31.28
C THR A 171 27.72 -16.11 32.35
N ASP A 172 27.53 -16.55 33.59
CA ASP A 172 27.18 -15.68 34.73
C ASP A 172 28.26 -14.63 35.02
N ILE A 173 29.53 -15.03 35.04
CA ILE A 173 30.66 -14.11 35.29
C ILE A 173 30.78 -13.07 34.19
N MET A 174 30.64 -13.47 32.93
CA MET A 174 30.73 -12.57 31.79
C MET A 174 29.56 -11.57 31.78
N LEU A 175 28.33 -12.03 32.03
CA LEU A 175 27.16 -11.15 32.19
C LEU A 175 27.38 -10.12 33.29
N LYS A 176 27.82 -10.56 34.48
CA LYS A 176 28.11 -9.67 35.62
C LYS A 176 29.29 -8.72 35.38
N SER A 177 30.12 -9.00 34.39
CA SER A 177 31.25 -8.15 33.99
C SER A 177 30.86 -7.12 32.92
N GLY A 178 29.60 -7.10 32.49
CA GLY A 178 29.08 -6.13 31.52
C GLY A 178 29.35 -6.50 30.06
N CYS A 179 29.73 -7.75 29.77
CA CYS A 179 29.95 -8.20 28.40
C CYS A 179 28.63 -8.29 27.63
N SER A 180 28.65 -7.89 26.37
CA SER A 180 27.54 -8.08 25.44
C SER A 180 27.33 -9.57 25.12
N ILE A 181 26.14 -9.91 24.62
CA ILE A 181 25.81 -11.28 24.22
C ILE A 181 26.72 -11.80 23.11
N TYR A 182 27.21 -10.93 22.22
CA TYR A 182 28.17 -11.31 21.18
C TYR A 182 29.51 -11.74 21.79
N GLU A 183 30.02 -10.98 22.76
CA GLU A 183 31.29 -11.27 23.44
C GLU A 183 31.21 -12.54 24.30
N ILE A 184 30.09 -12.73 25.02
CA ILE A 184 29.82 -13.97 25.77
C ILE A 184 29.84 -15.17 24.82
N ASN A 185 29.17 -15.04 23.68
CA ASN A 185 29.09 -16.10 22.68
C ASN A 185 30.45 -16.40 22.03
N ALA A 186 31.36 -15.42 21.92
CA ALA A 186 32.72 -15.68 21.44
C ALA A 186 33.43 -16.72 22.32
N ILE A 187 33.26 -16.71 23.64
CA ILE A 187 33.84 -17.74 24.50
C ILE A 187 33.03 -19.03 24.42
N ARG A 188 31.70 -18.95 24.62
CA ARG A 188 30.81 -20.13 24.72
C ARG A 188 30.85 -21.02 23.49
N ARG A 189 30.93 -20.44 22.29
CA ARG A 189 30.97 -21.19 21.03
C ARG A 189 32.26 -22.02 20.90
N HIS A 190 33.39 -21.52 21.40
CA HIS A 190 34.69 -22.20 21.32
C HIS A 190 34.86 -23.33 22.34
N ILE A 191 34.02 -23.38 23.37
CA ILE A 191 34.01 -24.46 24.38
C ILE A 191 32.86 -25.45 24.19
N SER A 192 32.16 -25.41 23.04
CA SER A 192 30.99 -26.24 22.77
C SER A 192 31.23 -27.25 21.64
N GLN A 193 30.65 -28.44 21.76
CA GLN A 193 30.59 -29.44 20.70
C GLN A 193 29.43 -29.23 19.72
N MET A 194 28.47 -28.37 20.08
CA MET A 194 27.28 -28.10 19.26
C MET A 194 27.34 -26.70 18.68
N ASN A 195 27.56 -25.70 19.53
CA ASN A 195 27.49 -24.30 19.16
C ASN A 195 28.64 -23.86 18.24
N GLY A 196 28.54 -22.65 17.69
CA GLY A 196 29.56 -22.10 16.81
C GLY A 196 29.63 -22.80 15.45
N GLY A 197 28.54 -23.42 15.00
CA GLY A 197 28.52 -24.18 13.74
C GLY A 197 29.08 -25.60 13.88
N MET A 198 29.44 -26.06 15.09
CA MET A 198 30.07 -27.36 15.28
C MET A 198 29.15 -28.53 14.92
N LEU A 199 27.83 -28.40 15.11
CA LEU A 199 26.87 -29.39 14.60
C LEU A 199 26.93 -29.51 13.07
N ALA A 200 26.86 -28.38 12.35
CA ALA A 200 26.92 -28.38 10.88
C ALA A 200 28.26 -28.88 10.36
N LYS A 201 29.38 -28.52 11.02
CA LYS A 201 30.70 -29.07 10.72
C LYS A 201 30.71 -30.58 10.87
N ARG A 202 30.18 -31.11 11.96
CA ARG A 202 30.16 -32.56 12.22
C ARG A 202 29.29 -33.30 11.20
N ILE A 203 28.17 -32.75 10.78
CA ILE A 203 27.34 -33.28 9.67
C ILE A 203 28.12 -33.28 8.35
N GLN A 204 28.79 -32.17 8.04
CA GLN A 204 29.61 -32.04 6.83
C GLN A 204 30.79 -33.03 6.83
N ASP A 205 31.43 -33.27 7.96
CA ASP A 205 32.54 -34.21 8.12
C ASP A 205 32.12 -35.66 7.80
N ARG A 206 30.81 -35.97 7.83
CA ARG A 206 30.23 -37.27 7.41
C ARG A 206 29.80 -37.31 5.94
N GLY A 207 29.90 -36.18 5.25
CA GLY A 207 29.45 -36.02 3.86
C GLY A 207 27.93 -35.91 3.69
N ALA A 208 27.17 -35.83 4.79
CA ALA A 208 25.72 -35.70 4.76
C ALA A 208 25.29 -34.28 4.37
N GLU A 209 24.08 -34.14 3.83
CA GLU A 209 23.53 -32.85 3.41
C GLU A 209 22.74 -32.20 4.55
N LEU A 210 22.81 -30.86 4.65
CA LEU A 210 22.07 -30.06 5.63
C LEU A 210 21.17 -29.03 4.94
N ILE A 211 19.89 -29.04 5.30
CA ILE A 211 18.91 -28.01 4.98
C ILE A 211 18.48 -27.32 6.28
N GLY A 212 18.75 -26.03 6.42
CA GLY A 212 18.43 -25.26 7.63
C GLY A 212 17.21 -24.35 7.46
N PHE A 213 16.30 -24.34 8.42
CA PHE A 213 15.31 -23.28 8.61
C PHE A 213 15.67 -22.45 9.84
N GLY A 214 15.76 -21.14 9.69
CA GLY A 214 16.18 -20.23 10.75
C GLY A 214 15.17 -19.13 11.06
N ILE A 215 15.07 -18.75 12.32
CA ILE A 215 14.49 -17.47 12.76
C ILE A 215 15.63 -16.65 13.37
N SER A 216 15.80 -15.41 12.91
CA SER A 216 16.80 -14.50 13.48
C SER A 216 16.15 -13.45 14.37
N ASP A 217 16.41 -13.55 15.67
CA ASP A 217 16.05 -12.56 16.69
C ASP A 217 17.12 -11.48 16.88
N ALA A 218 18.26 -11.60 16.19
CA ALA A 218 19.33 -10.61 16.31
C ALA A 218 18.94 -9.24 15.71
N VAL A 219 19.05 -8.20 16.53
CA VAL A 219 18.93 -6.80 16.11
C VAL A 219 19.93 -6.50 14.98
N GLY A 220 19.45 -5.84 13.92
CA GLY A 220 20.21 -5.57 12.70
C GLY A 220 20.14 -6.65 11.62
N THR A 221 19.46 -7.77 11.85
CA THR A 221 19.16 -8.71 10.76
C THR A 221 18.14 -8.09 9.79
N PRO A 222 18.39 -8.05 8.47
CA PRO A 222 17.42 -7.54 7.50
C PRO A 222 16.11 -8.32 7.46
N ALA A 223 15.04 -7.69 6.96
CA ALA A 223 13.75 -8.35 6.71
C ALA A 223 13.89 -9.54 5.75
N THR A 224 13.07 -10.58 5.92
CA THR A 224 13.24 -11.85 5.15
C THR A 224 12.80 -11.75 3.68
N HIS A 225 11.93 -10.80 3.33
CA HIS A 225 11.37 -10.64 2.00
C HIS A 225 10.81 -11.95 1.40
N ASN A 226 11.52 -12.61 0.47
CA ASN A 226 11.10 -13.86 -0.16
C ASN A 226 11.72 -15.09 0.54
N ILE A 227 10.90 -15.80 1.31
CA ILE A 227 11.36 -16.90 2.17
C ILE A 227 11.46 -18.23 1.41
N GLY A 228 10.99 -18.28 0.16
CA GLY A 228 11.15 -19.45 -0.72
C GLY A 228 12.50 -19.51 -1.42
N GLU A 229 13.38 -18.55 -1.19
CA GLU A 229 14.74 -18.53 -1.74
C GLU A 229 15.77 -18.86 -0.66
N PRO A 230 16.83 -19.62 -1.01
CA PRO A 230 17.91 -19.89 -0.07
C PRO A 230 18.62 -18.61 0.39
N TYR A 231 18.67 -18.40 1.70
CA TYR A 231 19.31 -17.27 2.34
C TYR A 231 20.83 -17.45 2.36
N GLN A 232 21.55 -16.58 1.65
CA GLN A 232 23.01 -16.71 1.44
C GLN A 232 23.82 -16.32 2.68
N ASP A 233 23.40 -15.29 3.40
CA ASP A 233 24.15 -14.71 4.52
C ASP A 233 23.74 -15.31 5.87
N TYR A 234 23.33 -16.58 5.89
CA TYR A 234 22.85 -17.22 7.11
C TYR A 234 23.96 -17.28 8.16
N LYS A 235 23.68 -16.72 9.33
CA LYS A 235 24.55 -16.71 10.50
C LYS A 235 23.69 -17.14 11.68
N GLY A 236 24.05 -18.22 12.35
CA GLY A 236 23.20 -18.77 13.40
C GLY A 236 23.76 -20.07 13.95
N THR A 237 23.97 -20.13 15.26
CA THR A 237 24.42 -21.36 15.92
C THR A 237 23.22 -22.29 16.16
N PRO A 238 23.39 -23.62 16.16
CA PRO A 238 24.61 -24.41 15.88
C PRO A 238 24.77 -24.86 14.41
N MET A 239 23.90 -24.43 13.50
CA MET A 239 23.87 -24.94 12.12
C MET A 239 24.54 -24.06 11.06
N GLY A 240 24.84 -22.81 11.41
CA GLY A 240 25.46 -21.81 10.55
C GLY A 240 26.88 -21.47 10.98
N PRO A 241 27.61 -20.70 10.17
CA PRO A 241 28.98 -20.30 10.46
C PRO A 241 29.05 -19.36 11.66
N ASP A 242 30.15 -19.45 12.41
CA ASP A 242 30.44 -18.56 13.53
C ASP A 242 31.40 -17.47 13.10
N GLN A 243 31.00 -16.21 13.28
CA GLN A 243 31.86 -15.06 12.92
C GLN A 243 32.85 -14.69 14.01
N THR A 244 32.67 -15.18 15.24
CA THR A 244 33.63 -14.96 16.31
C THR A 244 34.89 -15.81 16.09
N THR A 245 36.00 -15.37 16.64
CA THR A 245 37.30 -16.07 16.55
C THR A 245 37.82 -16.44 17.93
N LEU A 246 38.70 -17.43 17.96
CA LEU A 246 39.37 -17.84 19.19
C LEU A 246 40.23 -16.71 19.77
N GLU A 247 40.81 -15.88 18.90
CA GLU A 247 41.60 -14.72 19.32
C GLU A 247 40.73 -13.62 19.94
N GLU A 248 39.53 -13.39 19.41
CA GLU A 248 38.56 -12.50 20.06
C GLU A 248 38.16 -13.03 21.44
N ALA A 249 37.94 -14.34 21.59
CA ALA A 249 37.64 -14.94 22.89
C ALA A 249 38.76 -14.69 23.91
N ARG A 250 40.03 -14.84 23.50
CA ARG A 250 41.20 -14.52 24.35
C ARG A 250 41.25 -13.04 24.71
N ARG A 251 41.05 -12.16 23.71
CA ARG A 251 41.05 -10.72 23.89
C ARG A 251 39.95 -10.29 24.87
N ILE A 252 38.75 -10.85 24.75
CA ILE A 252 37.63 -10.57 25.67
C ILE A 252 37.98 -10.97 27.10
N ILE A 253 38.57 -12.16 27.32
CA ILE A 253 38.99 -12.59 28.66
C ILE A 253 40.01 -11.61 29.28
N HIS A 254 40.91 -11.07 28.45
CA HIS A 254 41.90 -10.09 28.85
C HIS A 254 41.28 -8.71 29.12
N ASP A 255 40.49 -8.17 28.18
CA ASP A 255 39.97 -6.80 28.21
C ASP A 255 39.00 -6.57 29.38
N TYR A 256 38.22 -7.59 29.75
CA TYR A 256 37.32 -7.54 30.91
C TYR A 256 37.97 -7.97 32.23
N ASP A 257 39.26 -8.34 32.22
CA ASP A 257 40.02 -8.80 33.39
C ASP A 257 39.26 -9.88 34.20
N VAL A 258 38.79 -10.90 33.48
CA VAL A 258 37.95 -11.98 34.04
C VAL A 258 38.73 -13.29 34.24
N LYS A 259 40.01 -13.33 33.85
CA LYS A 259 40.82 -14.55 33.84
C LYS A 259 40.82 -15.32 35.17
N ASP A 260 40.95 -14.62 36.29
CA ASP A 260 41.01 -15.24 37.62
C ASP A 260 39.62 -15.54 38.21
N ARG A 261 38.56 -15.02 37.59
CA ARG A 261 37.17 -15.26 37.99
C ARG A 261 36.55 -16.43 37.23
N LEU A 262 36.92 -16.61 35.95
CA LEU A 262 36.41 -17.68 35.10
C LEU A 262 36.87 -19.08 35.56
N PRO A 263 36.11 -20.13 35.24
CA PRO A 263 36.52 -21.51 35.53
C PRO A 263 37.89 -21.84 34.91
N LYS A 264 38.76 -22.43 35.72
CA LYS A 264 40.15 -22.74 35.33
C LYS A 264 40.22 -23.56 34.05
N ALA A 265 39.35 -24.57 33.90
CA ALA A 265 39.32 -25.43 32.70
C ALA A 265 39.03 -24.65 31.41
N VAL A 266 38.13 -23.66 31.47
CA VAL A 266 37.78 -22.79 30.33
C VAL A 266 38.95 -21.91 29.93
N VAL A 267 39.58 -21.26 30.92
CA VAL A 267 40.75 -20.39 30.70
C VAL A 267 41.92 -21.19 30.16
N ASP A 268 42.24 -22.32 30.78
CA ASP A 268 43.35 -23.19 30.37
C ASP A 268 43.13 -23.69 28.93
N TYR A 269 41.89 -24.01 28.53
CA TYR A 269 41.59 -24.38 27.15
C TYR A 269 41.76 -23.22 26.17
N ILE A 270 41.03 -22.10 26.36
CA ILE A 270 41.01 -20.97 25.41
C ILE A 270 42.40 -20.36 25.20
N MET A 271 43.19 -20.26 26.27
CA MET A 271 44.52 -19.65 26.21
C MET A 271 45.58 -20.54 25.55
N ASN A 272 45.38 -21.87 25.52
CA ASN A 272 46.39 -22.81 25.02
C ASN A 272 45.98 -23.60 23.77
N VAL A 273 44.71 -23.63 23.39
CA VAL A 273 44.26 -24.36 22.21
C VAL A 273 44.81 -23.74 20.92
N GLY A 274 45.30 -24.58 20.01
CA GLY A 274 45.83 -24.14 18.72
C GLY A 274 44.72 -23.85 17.69
N PRO A 275 45.09 -23.56 16.42
CA PRO A 275 44.13 -23.26 15.35
C PRO A 275 43.06 -24.33 15.12
N GLN A 276 43.29 -25.58 15.53
CA GLN A 276 42.31 -26.67 15.46
C GLN A 276 41.08 -26.48 16.36
N GLY A 277 41.16 -25.61 17.38
CA GLY A 277 40.05 -25.27 18.26
C GLY A 277 39.16 -24.14 17.74
N GLU A 278 39.45 -23.63 16.54
CA GLU A 278 38.68 -22.56 15.91
C GLU A 278 37.33 -23.07 15.38
N THR A 279 36.29 -22.23 15.48
CA THR A 279 34.95 -22.56 15.00
C THR A 279 34.83 -22.38 13.47
N PRO A 280 33.98 -23.16 12.79
CA PRO A 280 33.80 -23.08 11.33
C PRO A 280 33.28 -21.71 10.86
N LYS A 281 33.92 -21.16 9.82
CA LYS A 281 33.64 -19.81 9.28
C LYS A 281 32.71 -19.78 8.06
N ALA A 282 32.50 -20.91 7.38
CA ALA A 282 31.64 -20.98 6.19
C ALA A 282 31.13 -22.40 5.92
N PHE A 283 29.94 -22.49 5.30
CA PHE A 283 29.33 -23.74 4.85
C PHE A 283 28.74 -23.61 3.44
N PRO A 284 29.57 -23.60 2.38
CA PRO A 284 29.13 -23.28 1.02
C PRO A 284 28.20 -24.33 0.38
N LYS A 285 28.09 -25.53 0.99
CA LYS A 285 27.22 -26.62 0.49
C LYS A 285 25.88 -26.71 1.21
N ASN A 286 25.71 -26.00 2.32
CA ASN A 286 24.47 -26.05 3.09
C ASN A 286 23.44 -25.12 2.46
N THR A 287 22.16 -25.50 2.54
CA THR A 287 21.05 -24.65 2.08
C THR A 287 20.30 -24.13 3.29
N TYR A 288 20.12 -22.81 3.40
CA TYR A 288 19.39 -22.19 4.51
C TYR A 288 18.17 -21.44 4.02
N PHE A 289 17.10 -21.44 4.81
CA PHE A 289 15.91 -20.62 4.62
C PHE A 289 15.69 -19.80 5.89
N LEU A 290 15.80 -18.48 5.79
CA LEU A 290 15.50 -17.59 6.90
C LEU A 290 14.01 -17.29 6.88
N ILE A 291 13.28 -17.93 7.80
CA ILE A 291 11.82 -17.93 7.84
C ILE A 291 11.24 -16.93 8.83
N ASN A 292 12.01 -16.04 9.45
CA ASN A 292 11.53 -14.81 10.10
C ASN A 292 12.78 -14.02 10.53
N SER A 293 12.67 -12.69 10.52
CA SER A 293 13.64 -11.81 11.17
C SER A 293 12.96 -10.67 11.92
N LEU A 294 13.66 -10.05 12.86
CA LEU A 294 13.09 -9.07 13.79
C LEU A 294 12.28 -7.93 13.13
N PRO A 295 12.70 -7.33 11.99
CA PRO A 295 11.90 -6.32 11.30
C PRO A 295 10.56 -6.82 10.73
N ASP A 296 10.43 -8.11 10.47
CA ASP A 296 9.20 -8.69 9.91
C ASP A 296 8.00 -8.47 10.84
N SER A 297 8.22 -8.45 12.16
CA SER A 297 7.17 -8.20 13.15
C SER A 297 6.49 -6.84 12.94
N CYS A 298 7.27 -5.78 12.77
CA CYS A 298 6.78 -4.45 12.49
C CYS A 298 6.16 -4.32 11.09
N LEU A 299 6.72 -4.98 10.08
CA LEU A 299 6.17 -4.97 8.72
C LEU A 299 4.77 -5.61 8.67
N TYR A 300 4.59 -6.75 9.32
CA TYR A 300 3.29 -7.42 9.35
C TYR A 300 2.29 -6.73 10.29
N ALA A 301 2.74 -6.17 11.41
CA ALA A 301 1.88 -5.34 12.24
C ALA A 301 1.40 -4.08 11.50
N LYS A 302 2.28 -3.44 10.71
CA LYS A 302 1.92 -2.29 9.87
C LYS A 302 0.85 -2.68 8.86
N LYS A 303 1.07 -3.79 8.14
CA LYS A 303 0.08 -4.31 7.19
C LYS A 303 -1.27 -4.60 7.86
N ALA A 304 -1.26 -5.24 9.03
CA ALA A 304 -2.48 -5.56 9.78
C ALA A 304 -3.26 -4.29 10.21
N ALA A 305 -2.56 -3.22 10.59
CA ALA A 305 -3.15 -1.92 10.92
C ALA A 305 -3.74 -1.22 9.68
N GLU A 306 -3.02 -1.22 8.56
CA GLU A 306 -3.46 -0.60 7.30
C GLU A 306 -4.68 -1.31 6.71
N GLU A 307 -4.76 -2.64 6.82
CA GLU A 307 -5.96 -3.42 6.47
C GLU A 307 -7.18 -3.09 7.33
N MET A 308 -6.97 -2.56 8.54
CA MET A 308 -8.02 -2.04 9.42
C MET A 308 -8.38 -0.57 9.12
N GLY A 309 -7.75 0.04 8.12
CA GLY A 309 -7.96 1.45 7.74
C GLY A 309 -7.28 2.44 8.68
N ILE A 310 -6.31 2.00 9.49
CA ILE A 310 -5.60 2.84 10.46
C ILE A 310 -4.18 3.11 9.94
N SER A 311 -3.77 4.37 9.94
CA SER A 311 -2.41 4.75 9.54
C SER A 311 -1.39 4.16 10.52
N ALA A 312 -0.30 3.58 10.02
CA ALA A 312 0.74 3.00 10.86
C ALA A 312 2.14 3.43 10.45
N ILE A 313 2.97 3.74 11.44
CA ILE A 313 4.39 4.04 11.26
C ILE A 313 5.24 3.02 12.01
N ILE A 314 6.39 2.66 11.43
CA ILE A 314 7.42 1.90 12.13
C ILE A 314 8.40 2.92 12.68
N LEU A 315 8.42 3.07 14.01
CA LEU A 315 9.34 3.96 14.71
C LEU A 315 10.78 3.44 14.58
N SER A 316 10.99 2.17 14.86
CA SER A 316 12.29 1.50 14.76
C SER A 316 12.14 -0.01 14.88
N SER A 317 12.99 -0.76 14.18
CA SER A 317 13.23 -2.19 14.41
C SER A 317 14.60 -2.44 15.08
N PHE A 318 15.07 -1.43 15.82
CA PHE A 318 16.37 -1.36 16.50
C PHE A 318 16.20 -0.79 17.91
N ILE A 319 15.04 -0.99 18.54
CA ILE A 319 14.85 -0.48 19.90
C ILE A 319 15.72 -1.28 20.87
N GLU A 320 16.64 -0.60 21.53
CA GLU A 320 17.48 -1.16 22.57
C GLU A 320 17.58 -0.10 23.69
N GLY A 321 17.77 -0.55 24.93
CA GLY A 321 17.92 0.34 26.09
C GLY A 321 17.20 -0.13 27.34
N GLU A 322 17.09 0.77 28.32
CA GLU A 322 16.38 0.53 29.58
C GLU A 322 14.86 0.56 29.36
N SER A 323 14.19 -0.54 29.71
CA SER A 323 12.79 -0.78 29.42
C SER A 323 11.84 0.34 29.88
N ARG A 324 11.92 0.74 31.16
CA ARG A 324 11.07 1.81 31.72
C ARG A 324 11.28 3.16 31.02
N ASP A 325 12.47 3.44 30.52
CA ASP A 325 12.77 4.69 29.84
C ASP A 325 12.14 4.68 28.44
N VAL A 326 12.21 3.53 27.75
CA VAL A 326 11.50 3.32 26.48
C VAL A 326 9.99 3.51 26.65
N GLY A 327 9.40 2.99 27.73
CA GLY A 327 7.98 3.23 28.06
C GLY A 327 7.63 4.71 28.19
N THR A 328 8.51 5.49 28.83
CA THR A 328 8.37 6.95 28.96
C THR A 328 8.50 7.67 27.61
N VAL A 329 9.39 7.20 26.73
CA VAL A 329 9.55 7.72 25.37
C VAL A 329 8.30 7.46 24.54
N PHE A 330 7.73 6.25 24.59
CA PHE A 330 6.46 5.93 23.93
C PHE A 330 5.33 6.85 24.37
N ALA A 331 5.20 7.10 25.67
CA ALA A 331 4.21 8.05 26.18
C ALA A 331 4.44 9.48 25.68
N SER A 332 5.70 9.90 25.58
CA SER A 332 6.05 11.22 25.03
C SER A 332 5.68 11.34 23.55
N ILE A 333 5.87 10.27 22.77
CA ILE A 333 5.47 10.19 21.35
C ILE A 333 3.94 10.21 21.22
N ALA A 334 3.21 9.42 22.00
CA ALA A 334 1.74 9.45 22.00
C ALA A 334 1.19 10.84 22.28
N ARG A 335 1.79 11.54 23.26
CA ARG A 335 1.41 12.91 23.60
C ARG A 335 1.67 13.88 22.46
N GLU A 336 2.81 13.76 21.77
CA GLU A 336 3.13 14.60 20.60
C GLU A 336 2.16 14.35 19.44
N ILE A 337 1.83 13.08 19.19
CA ILE A 337 0.86 12.69 18.16
C ILE A 337 -0.53 13.27 18.48
N GLN A 338 -1.04 13.09 19.70
CA GLN A 338 -2.38 13.58 20.07
C GLN A 338 -2.49 15.11 20.08
N ASN A 339 -1.42 15.81 20.45
CA ASN A 339 -1.47 17.27 20.62
C ASN A 339 -1.03 18.05 19.38
N SER A 340 -0.09 17.51 18.61
CA SER A 340 0.57 18.22 17.51
C SER A 340 0.42 17.50 16.16
N GLY A 341 -0.03 16.24 16.13
CA GLY A 341 -0.15 15.45 14.91
C GLY A 341 1.20 15.01 14.30
N ASN A 342 2.29 15.08 15.07
CA ASN A 342 3.64 14.68 14.65
C ASN A 342 4.09 13.43 15.40
N PRO A 343 4.92 12.56 14.78
CA PRO A 343 5.33 12.57 13.37
C PRO A 343 4.23 12.07 12.41
N VAL A 344 3.10 11.61 12.95
CA VAL A 344 1.94 11.10 12.21
C VAL A 344 0.66 11.56 12.89
N ALA A 345 -0.40 11.76 12.11
CA ALA A 345 -1.71 12.17 12.60
C ALA A 345 -2.47 11.01 13.29
N ALA A 346 -3.09 11.27 14.44
CA ALA A 346 -4.05 10.34 15.06
C ALA A 346 -5.41 10.33 14.30
N PRO A 347 -6.16 9.23 14.16
CA PRO A 347 -5.88 7.93 14.73
C PRO A 347 -4.75 7.23 13.97
N CYS A 348 -3.77 6.72 14.70
CA CYS A 348 -2.64 6.00 14.13
C CYS A 348 -2.10 4.92 15.06
N VAL A 349 -1.24 4.08 14.51
CA VAL A 349 -0.48 3.06 15.22
C VAL A 349 1.01 3.36 15.08
N VAL A 350 1.74 3.32 16.19
CA VAL A 350 3.20 3.38 16.23
C VAL A 350 3.74 2.01 16.59
N LEU A 351 4.62 1.50 15.75
CA LEU A 351 5.17 0.15 15.85
C LEU A 351 6.65 0.23 16.14
N SER A 352 7.14 -0.64 17.01
CA SER A 352 8.58 -0.89 17.08
C SER A 352 8.88 -2.34 17.45
N SER A 353 10.09 -2.77 17.10
CA SER A 353 10.65 -4.02 17.58
C SER A 353 12.11 -3.82 17.98
N GLY A 354 12.60 -4.73 18.80
CA GLY A 354 13.94 -4.66 19.37
C GLY A 354 14.09 -5.56 20.58
N GLU A 355 15.08 -5.27 21.42
CA GLU A 355 15.38 -6.03 22.63
C GLU A 355 15.72 -5.04 23.75
N VAL A 356 14.70 -4.63 24.51
CA VAL A 356 14.90 -3.78 25.69
C VAL A 356 15.31 -4.63 26.88
N THR A 357 16.00 -4.00 27.83
CA THR A 357 16.54 -4.70 29.01
C THR A 357 16.09 -4.01 30.28
N THR A 358 16.00 -4.78 31.35
CA THR A 358 15.75 -4.29 32.70
C THR A 358 17.06 -4.37 33.48
N LYS A 359 17.62 -3.22 33.87
CA LYS A 359 18.89 -3.19 34.58
C LYS A 359 18.69 -3.42 36.08
N ILE A 360 19.13 -4.59 36.55
CA ILE A 360 19.18 -4.92 37.97
C ILE A 360 20.63 -4.77 38.47
N LEU A 361 20.89 -3.72 39.24
CA LEU A 361 22.22 -3.46 39.80
C LEU A 361 22.51 -4.23 41.09
N ASP A 362 21.45 -4.50 41.86
CA ASP A 362 21.53 -5.18 43.15
C ASP A 362 20.32 -6.11 43.31
N ASN A 363 20.58 -7.39 43.51
CA ASN A 363 19.54 -8.40 43.67
C ASN A 363 18.64 -8.11 44.88
N SER A 364 19.07 -7.33 45.88
CA SER A 364 18.22 -6.94 47.00
C SER A 364 17.09 -5.98 46.61
N GLN A 365 17.13 -5.41 45.40
CA GLN A 365 16.06 -4.56 44.86
C GLN A 365 14.88 -5.37 44.37
N ILE A 366 15.08 -6.65 44.05
CA ILE A 366 14.04 -7.53 43.52
C ILE A 366 13.02 -7.83 44.62
N LYS A 367 11.77 -7.40 44.40
CA LYS A 367 10.63 -7.60 45.30
C LYS A 367 9.55 -8.50 44.70
N GLY A 368 9.65 -8.85 43.42
CA GLY A 368 8.65 -9.65 42.70
C GLY A 368 9.21 -10.15 41.37
N HIS A 369 8.32 -10.37 40.41
CA HIS A 369 8.64 -10.85 39.07
C HIS A 369 8.32 -9.81 38.01
N GLY A 370 8.90 -10.00 36.82
CA GLY A 370 8.60 -9.16 35.67
C GLY A 370 9.48 -9.50 34.49
N GLY A 371 9.39 -8.64 33.49
CA GLY A 371 10.25 -8.67 32.31
C GLY A 371 10.26 -7.31 31.62
N PRO A 372 11.15 -7.14 30.62
CA PRO A 372 11.28 -5.89 29.91
C PRO A 372 9.95 -5.39 29.30
N GLY A 373 9.13 -6.23 28.67
CA GLY A 373 7.85 -5.75 28.09
C GLY A 373 6.85 -5.27 29.15
N GLN A 374 6.83 -5.92 30.31
CA GLN A 374 5.99 -5.53 31.45
C GLN A 374 6.43 -4.20 32.07
N GLU A 375 7.74 -3.96 32.23
CA GLU A 375 8.25 -2.69 32.75
C GLU A 375 7.97 -1.52 31.80
N LEU A 376 8.10 -1.76 30.50
CA LEU A 376 7.87 -0.77 29.45
C LEU A 376 6.42 -0.27 29.50
N THR A 377 5.47 -1.22 29.54
CA THR A 377 4.03 -0.89 29.58
C THR A 377 3.62 -0.28 30.90
N LEU A 378 4.08 -0.82 32.03
CA LEU A 378 3.78 -0.24 33.34
C LEU A 378 4.34 1.19 33.50
N SER A 379 5.52 1.46 32.96
CA SER A 379 6.09 2.81 32.89
C SER A 379 5.28 3.75 31.99
N PHE A 380 4.85 3.26 30.81
CA PHE A 380 3.97 4.01 29.91
C PHE A 380 2.66 4.43 30.59
N ALA A 381 2.04 3.53 31.38
CA ALA A 381 0.77 3.78 32.06
C ALA A 381 0.78 5.04 32.93
N ILE A 382 1.90 5.32 33.61
CA ILE A 382 2.07 6.50 34.48
C ILE A 382 1.79 7.79 33.70
N ALA A 383 2.34 7.91 32.51
CA ALA A 383 2.15 9.09 31.69
C ALA A 383 0.82 9.02 30.90
N ALA A 384 0.43 7.82 30.44
CA ALA A 384 -0.74 7.56 29.60
C ALA A 384 -2.04 8.14 30.13
N GLN A 385 -2.19 8.30 31.46
CA GLN A 385 -3.35 8.97 32.09
C GLN A 385 -3.65 10.37 31.53
N LYS A 386 -2.66 11.03 30.92
CA LYS A 386 -2.80 12.36 30.30
C LYS A 386 -3.10 12.32 28.79
N MET A 387 -3.34 11.14 28.23
CA MET A 387 -3.54 10.88 26.80
C MET A 387 -4.75 9.96 26.60
N PRO A 388 -5.98 10.50 26.66
CA PRO A 388 -7.20 9.70 26.61
C PRO A 388 -7.23 8.73 25.43
N GLY A 389 -7.50 7.46 25.72
CA GLY A 389 -7.63 6.37 24.75
C GLY A 389 -6.32 5.86 24.14
N CYS A 390 -5.16 6.39 24.53
CA CYS A 390 -3.90 5.75 24.11
C CYS A 390 -3.75 4.38 24.76
N ALA A 391 -3.33 3.38 24.00
CA ALA A 391 -3.04 2.04 24.48
C ALA A 391 -1.72 1.53 23.90
N LEU A 392 -0.90 0.89 24.74
CA LEU A 392 0.38 0.30 24.38
C LEU A 392 0.43 -1.15 24.82
N LEU A 393 0.73 -2.03 23.87
CA LEU A 393 1.09 -3.42 24.12
C LEU A 393 2.59 -3.60 23.87
N SER A 394 3.25 -4.33 24.75
CA SER A 394 4.62 -4.79 24.58
C SER A 394 4.67 -6.26 24.96
N ILE A 395 5.15 -7.09 24.03
CA ILE A 395 5.30 -8.52 24.25
C ILE A 395 6.64 -9.03 23.72
N ASP A 396 7.28 -9.96 24.44
CA ASP A 396 8.24 -10.86 23.83
C ASP A 396 7.44 -11.83 22.94
N THR A 397 7.73 -11.77 21.65
CA THR A 397 7.04 -12.52 20.62
C THR A 397 7.16 -14.03 20.80
N GLU A 398 8.07 -14.58 21.61
CA GLU A 398 8.09 -16.00 21.96
C GLU A 398 6.93 -16.43 22.87
N GLY A 399 6.39 -15.49 23.65
CA GLY A 399 5.27 -15.69 24.55
C GLY A 399 5.60 -15.76 26.05
N THR A 400 6.83 -15.44 26.44
CA THR A 400 7.23 -15.24 27.85
C THR A 400 8.16 -14.04 27.98
N ASP A 401 7.89 -13.16 28.92
CA ASP A 401 8.67 -11.96 29.19
C ASP A 401 9.37 -12.06 30.56
N GLY A 402 10.70 -11.94 30.55
CA GLY A 402 11.56 -12.11 31.72
C GLY A 402 11.39 -13.46 32.42
N THR A 403 11.10 -13.44 33.72
CA THR A 403 10.94 -14.65 34.56
C THR A 403 9.50 -15.17 34.60
N THR A 404 8.61 -14.61 33.78
CA THR A 404 7.16 -14.83 33.89
C THR A 404 6.64 -15.80 32.82
N LYS A 405 5.39 -16.25 32.99
CA LYS A 405 4.69 -17.11 32.00
C LYS A 405 3.89 -16.32 30.98
N VAL A 406 3.84 -15.00 31.12
CA VAL A 406 3.08 -14.09 30.26
C VAL A 406 4.01 -13.47 29.24
N ALA A 407 3.49 -13.15 28.06
CA ALA A 407 4.28 -12.59 26.96
C ALA A 407 4.69 -11.15 27.20
N GLY A 408 4.03 -10.45 28.13
CA GLY A 408 4.26 -9.03 28.39
C GLY A 408 3.02 -8.38 28.99
N GLY A 409 2.79 -7.10 28.67
CA GLY A 409 1.69 -6.29 29.19
C GLY A 409 0.93 -5.51 28.12
N ILE A 410 -0.28 -5.07 28.45
CA ILE A 410 -1.02 -4.05 27.72
C ILE A 410 -1.58 -3.04 28.71
N THR A 411 -1.20 -1.78 28.54
CA THR A 411 -1.64 -0.67 29.40
C THR A 411 -2.17 0.47 28.55
N ASP A 412 -3.10 1.24 29.10
CA ASP A 412 -3.77 2.35 28.45
C ASP A 412 -3.90 3.58 29.37
N SER A 413 -4.65 4.57 28.91
CA SER A 413 -4.89 5.80 29.67
C SER A 413 -5.65 5.64 30.98
N GLN A 414 -6.22 4.47 31.28
CA GLN A 414 -6.98 4.19 32.51
C GLN A 414 -6.19 3.31 33.49
N SER A 415 -5.16 2.60 33.01
CA SER A 415 -4.51 1.52 33.76
C SER A 415 -3.83 2.02 35.05
N PHE A 416 -3.24 3.22 35.04
CA PHE A 416 -2.63 3.81 36.24
C PHE A 416 -3.66 4.17 37.32
N GLU A 417 -4.82 4.69 36.94
CA GLU A 417 -5.91 5.00 37.88
C GLU A 417 -6.44 3.72 38.52
N VAL A 418 -6.66 2.66 37.73
CA VAL A 418 -7.07 1.34 38.22
C VAL A 418 -6.05 0.75 39.21
N ALA A 419 -4.75 0.91 38.94
CA ALA A 419 -3.71 0.49 39.88
C ALA A 419 -3.81 1.23 41.22
N CYS A 420 -4.05 2.54 41.18
CA CYS A 420 -4.20 3.36 42.39
C CYS A 420 -5.46 2.98 43.19
N GLU A 421 -6.59 2.72 42.51
CA GLU A 421 -7.83 2.27 43.14
C GLU A 421 -7.66 0.92 43.86
N LYS A 422 -6.80 0.04 43.34
CA LYS A 422 -6.44 -1.24 43.96
C LYS A 422 -5.32 -1.13 45.02
N GLY A 423 -4.81 0.07 45.29
CA GLY A 423 -3.75 0.30 46.28
C GLY A 423 -2.36 -0.16 45.84
N ILE A 424 -2.11 -0.23 44.53
CA ILE A 424 -0.83 -0.63 43.95
C ILE A 424 0.04 0.63 43.73
N ASP A 425 1.21 0.68 44.36
CA ASP A 425 2.22 1.72 44.07
C ASP A 425 3.04 1.30 42.84
N VAL A 426 2.61 1.80 41.67
CA VAL A 426 3.27 1.57 40.38
C VAL A 426 4.75 1.95 40.40
N TYR A 427 5.13 3.03 41.10
CA TYR A 427 6.52 3.44 41.20
C TYR A 427 7.33 2.49 42.08
N GLU A 428 6.73 1.95 43.15
CA GLU A 428 7.38 0.91 43.94
C GLU A 428 7.57 -0.37 43.13
N SER A 429 6.57 -0.80 42.36
CA SER A 429 6.67 -1.98 41.50
C SER A 429 7.79 -1.86 40.46
N LEU A 430 7.93 -0.70 39.81
CA LEU A 430 9.03 -0.42 38.88
C LEU A 430 10.41 -0.36 39.56
N ARG A 431 10.50 0.16 40.80
CA ARG A 431 11.77 0.14 41.57
C ARG A 431 12.11 -1.26 42.08
N GLY A 432 11.08 -2.07 42.33
CA GLY A 432 11.19 -3.41 42.90
C GLY A 432 11.23 -4.53 41.85
N HIS A 433 11.16 -4.21 40.56
CA HIS A 433 11.02 -5.18 39.47
C HIS A 433 9.85 -6.17 39.69
N ALA A 434 8.76 -5.69 40.30
CA ALA A 434 7.55 -6.46 40.64
C ALA A 434 6.37 -6.08 39.71
N CYS A 435 6.67 -5.95 38.42
CA CYS A 435 5.73 -5.44 37.42
C CYS A 435 4.70 -6.50 37.00
N PHE A 436 5.05 -7.78 37.09
CA PHE A 436 4.10 -8.87 36.88
C PHE A 436 2.96 -8.79 37.90
N GLU A 437 3.28 -8.69 39.18
CA GLU A 437 2.29 -8.64 40.25
C GLU A 437 1.37 -7.41 40.10
N ALA A 438 1.92 -6.26 39.70
CA ALA A 438 1.14 -5.06 39.45
C ALA A 438 0.18 -5.23 38.26
N LEU A 439 0.66 -5.73 37.13
CA LEU A 439 -0.14 -5.92 35.91
C LEU A 439 -1.18 -7.03 36.08
N GLU A 440 -0.83 -8.13 36.75
CA GLU A 440 -1.75 -9.26 37.00
C GLU A 440 -2.92 -8.79 37.88
N GLU A 441 -2.64 -8.03 38.93
CA GLU A 441 -3.65 -7.53 39.84
C GLU A 441 -4.63 -6.57 39.14
N ILE A 442 -4.19 -5.74 38.18
CA ILE A 442 -5.09 -4.89 37.38
C ILE A 442 -5.72 -5.59 36.18
N GLY A 443 -5.23 -6.78 35.79
CA GLY A 443 -5.74 -7.57 34.67
C GLY A 443 -5.05 -7.35 33.32
N ASP A 444 -3.88 -6.71 33.31
CA ASP A 444 -3.19 -6.17 32.12
C ASP A 444 -2.06 -7.06 31.57
N THR A 445 -1.85 -8.25 32.14
CA THR A 445 -0.87 -9.23 31.64
C THR A 445 -1.34 -9.87 30.34
N VAL A 446 -0.48 -9.98 29.33
CA VAL A 446 -0.81 -10.61 28.04
C VAL A 446 -0.34 -12.06 28.02
N PHE A 447 -1.26 -13.03 27.92
CA PHE A 447 -0.91 -14.46 27.90
C PHE A 447 -1.10 -15.08 26.52
N THR A 448 -0.04 -15.63 25.95
CA THR A 448 -0.06 -16.32 24.64
C THR A 448 0.29 -17.82 24.73
N GLY A 449 1.18 -18.21 25.65
CA GLY A 449 1.95 -19.46 25.52
C GLY A 449 2.89 -19.39 24.31
N ASN A 450 3.36 -20.53 23.78
CA ASN A 450 4.28 -20.52 22.64
C ASN A 450 3.54 -19.98 21.40
N THR A 451 4.08 -18.93 20.80
CA THR A 451 3.47 -18.29 19.62
C THR A 451 3.86 -18.97 18.31
N GLY A 452 4.92 -19.77 18.32
CA GLY A 452 5.57 -20.31 17.14
C GLY A 452 6.59 -19.36 16.50
N THR A 453 6.98 -18.25 17.14
CA THR A 453 8.05 -17.36 16.67
C THR A 453 8.92 -16.88 17.83
N ASN A 454 10.01 -16.15 17.54
CA ASN A 454 10.87 -15.49 18.53
C ASN A 454 11.67 -14.39 17.81
N LEU A 455 11.19 -13.16 17.92
CA LEU A 455 11.71 -11.95 17.29
C LEU A 455 11.87 -10.81 18.32
N CYS A 456 12.20 -11.18 19.56
CA CYS A 456 12.27 -10.29 20.72
C CYS A 456 10.97 -9.49 20.92
N ASP A 457 11.08 -8.23 21.30
CA ASP A 457 9.96 -7.39 21.68
C ASP A 457 9.20 -6.87 20.45
N LEU A 458 7.87 -7.00 20.49
CA LEU A 458 6.95 -6.30 19.59
C LEU A 458 6.11 -5.31 20.39
N ASN A 459 6.30 -4.02 20.08
CA ASN A 459 5.59 -2.92 20.70
C ASN A 459 4.57 -2.33 19.71
N ILE A 460 3.30 -2.28 20.11
CA ILE A 460 2.20 -1.74 19.32
C ILE A 460 1.48 -0.69 20.15
N MET A 461 1.57 0.58 19.75
CA MET A 461 0.90 1.69 20.39
C MET A 461 -0.20 2.24 19.49
N TYR A 462 -1.45 2.24 19.95
CA TYR A 462 -2.54 2.96 19.29
C TYR A 462 -2.72 4.33 19.93
N VAL A 463 -2.88 5.33 19.09
CA VAL A 463 -3.09 6.73 19.49
C VAL A 463 -4.35 7.24 18.81
N PRO A 464 -5.48 7.40 19.53
CA PRO A 464 -6.72 7.89 18.95
C PRO A 464 -6.71 9.41 18.78
N ALA A 465 -7.56 9.91 17.87
CA ALA A 465 -7.83 11.34 17.77
C ALA A 465 -8.63 11.82 18.99
N LEU A 466 -8.32 13.02 19.48
CA LEU A 466 -9.10 13.62 20.58
C LEU A 466 -10.50 14.03 20.08
N PRO A 467 -11.58 13.74 20.84
CA PRO A 467 -12.91 14.20 20.51
C PRO A 467 -12.96 15.72 20.35
N GLY A 468 -13.41 16.21 19.19
CA GLY A 468 -13.48 17.65 18.89
C GLY A 468 -12.20 18.26 18.31
N ARG A 469 -11.12 17.48 18.13
CA ARG A 469 -9.89 17.91 17.47
C ARG A 469 -9.68 17.06 16.21
N ALA A 470 -10.40 17.40 15.14
CA ALA A 470 -10.06 16.91 13.80
C ALA A 470 -8.60 17.30 13.51
N VAL A 471 -7.79 16.32 13.14
CA VAL A 471 -6.36 16.47 12.85
C VAL A 471 -6.14 17.64 11.91
N THR A 472 -5.55 18.69 12.46
CA THR A 472 -4.87 19.69 11.65
C THR A 472 -3.44 19.21 11.51
N LYS A 473 -3.08 18.65 10.35
CA LYS A 473 -1.72 18.85 9.84
C LYS A 473 -1.50 20.36 9.91
N ASN A 474 -0.60 20.84 10.77
CA ASN A 474 -0.28 22.26 10.82
C ASN A 474 0.13 22.67 9.40
N GLY A 475 -0.73 23.45 8.74
CA GLY A 475 -0.55 23.81 7.33
C GLY A 475 -1.70 23.48 6.38
N ASN A 476 -2.56 22.50 6.66
CA ASN A 476 -3.54 21.98 5.67
C ASN A 476 -4.93 22.65 5.74
N ARG A 477 -5.07 23.78 6.44
CA ARG A 477 -6.28 24.61 6.40
C ARG A 477 -6.15 25.69 5.34
N ILE A 478 -7.29 26.09 4.76
CA ILE A 478 -7.36 27.18 3.79
C ILE A 478 -7.07 28.50 4.50
N ARG A 479 -6.00 29.17 4.08
CA ARG A 479 -5.62 30.51 4.56
C ARG A 479 -6.31 31.61 3.75
N SER A 480 -6.38 31.46 2.44
CA SER A 480 -7.02 32.43 1.55
C SER A 480 -7.56 31.77 0.29
N VAL A 481 -8.67 32.31 -0.21
CA VAL A 481 -9.25 31.99 -1.52
C VAL A 481 -9.36 33.30 -2.28
N HIS A 482 -8.87 33.35 -3.51
CA HIS A 482 -8.93 34.55 -4.33
C HIS A 482 -9.27 34.22 -5.78
N ALA A 483 -10.32 34.85 -6.31
CA ALA A 483 -10.78 34.69 -7.68
C ALA A 483 -10.48 35.90 -8.56
N ARG A 484 -10.31 35.64 -9.86
CA ARG A 484 -10.13 36.65 -10.91
C ARG A 484 -10.76 36.20 -12.24
N GLN A 485 -10.96 37.18 -13.13
CA GLN A 485 -11.38 36.93 -14.51
C GLN A 485 -10.15 36.78 -15.43
N LEU A 486 -10.12 35.71 -16.22
CA LEU A 486 -9.16 35.44 -17.30
C LEU A 486 -9.91 35.13 -18.60
N ILE A 487 -9.21 34.60 -19.61
CA ILE A 487 -9.77 34.21 -20.92
C ILE A 487 -9.53 32.72 -21.21
N ASP A 488 -10.51 32.07 -21.84
CA ASP A 488 -10.40 30.69 -22.33
C ASP A 488 -9.71 30.62 -23.71
N CYS A 489 -9.52 29.41 -24.25
CA CYS A 489 -8.88 29.25 -25.58
C CYS A 489 -9.67 29.88 -26.74
N LYS A 490 -10.95 30.22 -26.55
CA LYS A 490 -11.79 30.95 -27.51
C LYS A 490 -11.84 32.46 -27.23
N CYS A 491 -10.95 32.97 -26.38
CA CYS A 491 -10.89 34.36 -25.96
C CYS A 491 -12.16 34.86 -25.23
N ARG A 492 -12.90 33.97 -24.58
CA ARG A 492 -14.09 34.33 -23.78
C ARG A 492 -13.70 34.44 -22.31
N PRO A 493 -14.30 35.37 -21.54
CA PRO A 493 -14.00 35.48 -20.11
C PRO A 493 -14.29 34.18 -19.34
N MET A 494 -13.48 33.88 -18.34
CA MET A 494 -13.63 32.73 -17.45
C MET A 494 -13.11 33.04 -16.05
N VAL A 495 -13.49 32.21 -15.07
CA VAL A 495 -13.05 32.35 -13.68
C VAL A 495 -11.80 31.51 -13.44
N GLU A 496 -10.82 32.08 -12.74
CA GLU A 496 -9.70 31.39 -12.11
C GLU A 496 -9.68 31.67 -10.61
N VAL A 497 -9.33 30.68 -9.80
CA VAL A 497 -9.28 30.73 -8.34
C VAL A 497 -7.95 30.18 -7.85
N ASP A 498 -7.29 30.91 -6.96
CA ASP A 498 -6.20 30.42 -6.14
C ASP A 498 -6.69 30.12 -4.72
N VAL A 499 -6.36 28.93 -4.22
CA VAL A 499 -6.54 28.52 -2.83
C VAL A 499 -5.15 28.32 -2.23
N ILE A 500 -4.82 29.09 -1.19
CA ILE A 500 -3.56 29.01 -0.47
C ILE A 500 -3.83 28.47 0.93
N THR A 501 -3.04 27.49 1.35
CA THR A 501 -3.13 26.86 2.66
C THR A 501 -2.20 27.51 3.67
N GLU A 502 -2.35 27.19 4.96
CA GLU A 502 -1.54 27.75 6.04
C GLU A 502 -0.03 27.43 5.89
N ASP A 503 0.33 26.30 5.27
CA ASP A 503 1.73 25.94 4.95
C ASP A 503 2.28 26.65 3.70
N GLY A 504 1.46 27.47 3.03
CA GLY A 504 1.83 28.18 1.81
C GLY A 504 1.68 27.35 0.53
N SER A 505 1.19 26.11 0.60
CA SER A 505 0.83 25.35 -0.60
C SER A 505 -0.31 26.07 -1.34
N MET A 506 -0.28 25.99 -2.67
CA MET A 506 -1.25 26.68 -3.52
C MET A 506 -1.82 25.72 -4.55
N GLY A 507 -3.14 25.79 -4.73
CA GLY A 507 -3.85 25.15 -5.83
C GLY A 507 -4.60 26.18 -6.64
N THR A 508 -4.50 26.08 -7.96
CA THR A 508 -5.18 26.96 -8.92
C THR A 508 -6.21 26.16 -9.71
N GLY A 509 -7.45 26.64 -9.76
CA GLY A 509 -8.54 26.04 -10.52
C GLY A 509 -9.22 27.05 -11.43
N ALA A 510 -9.61 26.63 -12.63
CA ALA A 510 -10.32 27.46 -13.58
C ALA A 510 -11.51 26.72 -14.21
N ALA A 511 -12.56 27.46 -14.56
CA ALA A 511 -13.76 26.89 -15.18
C ALA A 511 -13.71 27.01 -16.71
N PRO A 512 -13.49 25.90 -17.45
CA PRO A 512 -13.68 25.92 -18.89
C PRO A 512 -15.17 26.04 -19.21
N THR A 513 -15.52 26.57 -20.38
CA THR A 513 -16.92 26.75 -20.80
C THR A 513 -17.19 26.05 -22.14
N GLY A 514 -18.35 25.40 -22.28
CA GLY A 514 -18.83 24.87 -23.57
C GLY A 514 -19.16 25.95 -24.59
N SER A 515 -19.43 25.56 -25.85
CA SER A 515 -19.94 26.47 -26.89
C SER A 515 -21.46 26.65 -26.70
N SER A 516 -22.14 25.54 -26.45
CA SER A 516 -23.50 25.40 -25.96
C SER A 516 -23.46 24.89 -24.51
N VAL A 517 -24.52 25.19 -23.75
CA VAL A 517 -24.72 24.68 -22.38
C VAL A 517 -26.05 23.94 -22.39
N GLY A 518 -26.02 22.62 -22.16
CA GLY A 518 -27.20 21.76 -22.18
C GLY A 518 -28.22 22.12 -21.09
N MET A 519 -29.46 21.68 -21.28
CA MET A 519 -30.58 22.03 -20.39
C MET A 519 -30.41 21.53 -18.95
N TYR A 520 -29.67 20.44 -18.77
CA TYR A 520 -29.46 19.79 -17.47
C TYR A 520 -28.06 20.02 -16.87
N GLU A 521 -27.22 20.85 -17.51
CA GLU A 521 -25.89 21.22 -16.97
C GLU A 521 -25.99 22.26 -15.85
N SER A 522 -24.96 22.31 -15.01
CA SER A 522 -24.79 23.40 -14.05
C SER A 522 -24.69 24.76 -14.75
N LYS A 523 -25.29 25.78 -14.15
CA LYS A 523 -25.44 27.09 -14.78
C LYS A 523 -24.11 27.84 -14.84
N VAL A 524 -23.72 28.29 -16.04
CA VAL A 524 -22.62 29.27 -16.19
C VAL A 524 -23.15 30.68 -15.90
N LEU A 525 -22.65 31.30 -14.83
CA LEU A 525 -23.00 32.68 -14.45
C LEU A 525 -22.20 33.68 -15.30
N ARG A 526 -22.92 34.58 -15.98
CA ARG A 526 -22.38 35.65 -16.83
C ARG A 526 -22.98 37.00 -16.40
N ASP A 527 -22.28 38.10 -16.68
CA ASP A 527 -22.70 39.44 -16.26
C ASP A 527 -23.86 39.98 -17.10
N GLY A 528 -23.88 39.65 -18.40
CA GLY A 528 -24.92 40.06 -19.35
C GLY A 528 -24.82 41.51 -19.82
N ASN A 529 -23.68 42.18 -19.60
CA ASN A 529 -23.42 43.54 -20.07
C ASN A 529 -22.88 43.53 -21.53
N PRO A 530 -23.66 43.93 -22.55
CA PRO A 530 -23.22 43.85 -23.95
C PRO A 530 -21.97 44.68 -24.27
N ASN A 531 -21.65 45.69 -23.46
CA ASN A 531 -20.48 46.55 -23.67
C ASN A 531 -19.16 45.91 -23.22
N GLU A 532 -19.21 44.76 -22.55
CA GLU A 532 -18.04 44.07 -22.03
C GLU A 532 -18.07 42.60 -22.46
N TYR A 533 -17.15 42.23 -23.37
CA TYR A 533 -17.07 40.90 -23.97
C TYR A 533 -18.44 40.38 -24.46
N ASP A 534 -19.25 41.24 -25.06
CA ASP A 534 -20.59 40.92 -25.57
C ASP A 534 -21.52 40.27 -24.53
N GLY A 535 -21.37 40.66 -23.25
CA GLY A 535 -22.16 40.13 -22.13
C GLY A 535 -21.57 38.88 -21.47
N LEU A 536 -20.41 38.41 -21.93
CA LEU A 536 -19.77 37.19 -21.44
C LEU A 536 -18.80 37.41 -20.26
N SER A 537 -18.64 38.62 -19.73
CA SER A 537 -17.86 38.80 -18.49
C SER A 537 -18.42 38.00 -17.30
N VAL A 538 -17.55 37.75 -16.31
CA VAL A 538 -17.80 36.88 -15.14
C VAL A 538 -17.50 37.58 -13.81
N HIS A 539 -17.61 38.91 -13.75
CA HIS A 539 -17.35 39.70 -12.54
C HIS A 539 -18.29 39.31 -11.39
N LYS A 540 -19.56 39.02 -11.67
CA LYS A 540 -20.50 38.50 -10.66
C LYS A 540 -20.02 37.18 -10.05
N ALA A 541 -19.50 36.26 -10.88
CA ALA A 541 -18.96 35.00 -10.39
C ALA A 541 -17.71 35.22 -9.54
N VAL A 542 -16.80 36.10 -9.97
CA VAL A 542 -15.61 36.49 -9.20
C VAL A 542 -15.99 37.12 -7.85
N ALA A 543 -16.99 38.01 -7.83
CA ALA A 543 -17.51 38.61 -6.61
C ALA A 543 -18.13 37.56 -5.68
N ASN A 544 -18.95 36.64 -6.20
CA ASN A 544 -19.51 35.54 -5.43
C ASN A 544 -18.43 34.69 -4.75
N ILE A 545 -17.29 34.44 -5.41
CA ILE A 545 -16.18 33.70 -4.78
C ILE A 545 -15.54 34.53 -3.69
N ASN A 546 -15.10 35.75 -4.00
CA ASN A 546 -14.31 36.57 -3.09
C ASN A 546 -15.12 37.03 -1.86
N GLU A 547 -16.41 37.31 -2.03
CA GLU A 547 -17.25 37.94 -1.00
C GLU A 547 -18.15 36.94 -0.25
N ILE A 548 -18.53 35.82 -0.89
CA ILE A 548 -19.50 34.87 -0.32
C ILE A 548 -18.87 33.51 -0.01
N ILE A 549 -18.18 32.88 -0.98
CA ILE A 549 -17.61 31.54 -0.79
C ILE A 549 -16.34 31.60 0.07
N ALA A 550 -15.41 32.52 -0.24
CA ALA A 550 -14.11 32.60 0.43
C ALA A 550 -14.23 32.73 1.96
N PRO A 551 -15.07 33.63 2.52
CA PRO A 551 -15.23 33.72 3.98
C PRO A 551 -15.75 32.44 4.64
N ARG A 552 -16.45 31.58 3.89
CA ARG A 552 -17.01 30.32 4.39
C ARG A 552 -16.00 29.18 4.36
N LEU A 553 -15.05 29.20 3.43
CA LEU A 553 -14.04 28.15 3.27
C LEU A 553 -12.74 28.43 4.05
N ILE A 554 -12.41 29.70 4.33
CA ILE A 554 -11.22 30.04 5.12
C ILE A 554 -11.28 29.36 6.49
N GLY A 555 -10.18 28.71 6.86
CA GLY A 555 -10.04 27.90 8.06
C GLY A 555 -10.53 26.46 7.91
N MET A 556 -11.22 26.07 6.82
CA MET A 556 -11.58 24.67 6.59
C MET A 556 -10.36 23.84 6.16
N VAL A 557 -10.39 22.53 6.40
CA VAL A 557 -9.32 21.59 6.01
C VAL A 557 -9.39 21.34 4.51
N VAL A 558 -8.32 21.63 3.77
CA VAL A 558 -8.35 21.59 2.30
C VAL A 558 -8.46 20.17 1.74
N SER A 559 -8.02 19.15 2.50
CA SER A 559 -8.09 17.75 2.08
C SER A 559 -9.47 17.11 2.24
N ASP A 560 -10.44 17.78 2.86
CA ASP A 560 -11.83 17.29 2.93
C ASP A 560 -12.64 17.83 1.76
N GLN A 561 -12.30 17.36 0.55
CA GLN A 561 -12.89 17.82 -0.70
C GLN A 561 -14.42 17.73 -0.68
N LYS A 562 -14.96 16.63 -0.13
CA LYS A 562 -16.40 16.41 -0.05
C LYS A 562 -17.09 17.44 0.83
N MET A 563 -16.52 17.77 1.98
CA MET A 563 -17.08 18.78 2.87
C MET A 563 -17.01 20.19 2.25
N LEU A 564 -15.89 20.53 1.60
CA LEU A 564 -15.75 21.83 0.91
C LEU A 564 -16.79 21.98 -0.21
N ASP A 565 -16.93 20.95 -1.04
CA ASP A 565 -17.93 20.91 -2.12
C ASP A 565 -19.36 21.00 -1.55
N GLN A 566 -19.66 20.25 -0.50
CA GLN A 566 -20.98 20.28 0.14
C GLN A 566 -21.31 21.67 0.71
N VAL A 567 -20.36 22.35 1.37
CA VAL A 567 -20.57 23.71 1.88
C VAL A 567 -20.90 24.68 0.74
N MET A 568 -20.24 24.57 -0.41
CA MET A 568 -20.52 25.43 -1.57
C MET A 568 -21.88 25.11 -2.20
N VAL A 569 -22.23 23.82 -2.31
CA VAL A 569 -23.55 23.37 -2.82
C VAL A 569 -24.67 23.86 -1.90
N ASP A 570 -24.51 23.73 -0.59
CA ASP A 570 -25.49 24.20 0.41
C ASP A 570 -25.62 25.72 0.43
N LEU A 571 -24.52 26.43 0.18
CA LEU A 571 -24.50 27.90 0.11
C LEU A 571 -25.24 28.43 -1.11
N ASP A 572 -25.17 27.71 -2.23
CA ASP A 572 -25.97 28.02 -3.41
C ASP A 572 -27.44 27.63 -3.21
N GLY A 573 -27.69 26.44 -2.67
CA GLY A 573 -29.02 25.95 -2.33
C GLY A 573 -29.86 25.48 -3.51
N THR A 574 -29.32 25.40 -4.73
CA THR A 574 -30.06 24.99 -5.93
C THR A 574 -29.41 23.79 -6.64
N PRO A 575 -30.18 22.89 -7.27
CA PRO A 575 -29.64 21.68 -7.90
C PRO A 575 -28.65 21.95 -9.04
N ASP A 576 -28.88 23.00 -9.82
CA ASP A 576 -28.10 23.40 -11.00
C ASP A 576 -27.09 24.52 -10.71
N LYS A 577 -26.95 24.92 -9.44
CA LYS A 577 -25.98 25.92 -8.99
C LYS A 577 -26.19 27.30 -9.60
N HIS A 578 -27.43 27.69 -9.89
CA HIS A 578 -27.72 28.93 -10.63
C HIS A 578 -27.64 30.21 -9.79
N VAL A 579 -27.61 30.11 -8.46
CA VAL A 579 -27.57 31.27 -7.56
C VAL A 579 -26.15 31.84 -7.49
N LEU A 580 -25.16 31.00 -7.22
CA LEU A 580 -23.75 31.37 -7.16
C LEU A 580 -23.04 31.19 -8.51
N GLY A 581 -23.51 30.27 -9.34
CA GLY A 581 -22.92 29.86 -10.62
C GLY A 581 -22.14 28.55 -10.50
N GLY A 582 -22.40 27.60 -11.40
CA GLY A 582 -21.63 26.36 -11.51
C GLY A 582 -20.16 26.61 -11.83
N ASN A 583 -19.84 27.61 -12.66
CA ASN A 583 -18.46 28.05 -12.94
C ASN A 583 -17.74 28.61 -11.71
N THR A 584 -18.48 29.20 -10.78
CA THR A 584 -17.99 29.72 -9.49
C THR A 584 -17.57 28.55 -8.60
N ILE A 585 -18.50 27.65 -8.30
CA ILE A 585 -18.29 26.51 -7.39
C ILE A 585 -17.24 25.55 -7.94
N TYR A 586 -17.31 25.24 -9.23
CA TYR A 586 -16.38 24.33 -9.88
C TYR A 586 -14.93 24.82 -9.81
N SER A 587 -14.67 26.10 -10.08
CA SER A 587 -13.30 26.64 -10.05
C SER A 587 -12.69 26.54 -8.65
N VAL A 588 -13.48 26.84 -7.61
CA VAL A 588 -13.05 26.73 -6.20
C VAL A 588 -12.83 25.25 -5.82
N SER A 589 -13.72 24.35 -6.26
CA SER A 589 -13.62 22.90 -6.05
C SER A 589 -12.30 22.35 -6.59
N VAL A 590 -11.95 22.70 -7.83
CA VAL A 590 -10.67 22.32 -8.47
C VAL A 590 -9.47 22.90 -7.72
N ALA A 591 -9.52 24.19 -7.36
CA ALA A 591 -8.44 24.86 -6.66
C ALA A 591 -8.17 24.21 -5.28
N CYS A 592 -9.21 23.86 -4.53
CA CYS A 592 -9.09 23.10 -3.29
C CYS A 592 -8.45 21.74 -3.52
N TYR A 593 -8.89 21.01 -4.55
CA TYR A 593 -8.38 19.66 -4.81
C TYR A 593 -6.88 19.67 -5.13
N ARG A 594 -6.45 20.65 -5.91
CA ARG A 594 -5.03 20.89 -6.21
C ARG A 594 -4.24 21.34 -4.99
N ALA A 595 -4.80 22.24 -4.19
CA ALA A 595 -4.16 22.69 -2.96
C ALA A 595 -3.93 21.52 -2.00
N ALA A 596 -4.90 20.60 -1.87
CA ALA A 596 -4.78 19.39 -1.06
C ALA A 596 -3.71 18.40 -1.56
N ALA A 597 -3.45 18.35 -2.87
CA ALA A 597 -2.32 17.60 -3.41
C ALA A 597 -0.99 18.33 -3.17
N ALA A 598 -0.99 19.66 -3.30
CA ALA A 598 0.19 20.48 -3.07
C ALA A 598 0.69 20.41 -1.61
N THR A 599 -0.20 20.31 -0.62
CA THR A 599 0.18 20.08 0.81
C THR A 599 0.83 18.72 1.05
N GLN A 600 0.75 17.80 0.09
CA GLN A 600 1.44 16.51 0.11
C GLN A 600 2.73 16.52 -0.73
N HIS A 601 3.08 17.66 -1.33
CA HIS A 601 4.20 17.81 -2.27
C HIS A 601 4.17 16.79 -3.42
N ARG A 602 2.97 16.46 -3.89
CA ARG A 602 2.73 15.48 -4.95
C ARG A 602 1.82 16.07 -6.03
N PRO A 603 2.01 15.70 -7.31
CA PRO A 603 1.06 16.06 -8.37
C PRO A 603 -0.34 15.51 -8.07
N LEU A 604 -1.38 16.20 -8.53
CA LEU A 604 -2.76 15.81 -8.24
C LEU A 604 -3.09 14.41 -8.77
N TYR A 605 -2.77 14.09 -10.03
CA TYR A 605 -2.99 12.75 -10.58
C TYR A 605 -2.34 11.63 -9.76
N ASP A 606 -1.19 11.88 -9.13
CA ASP A 606 -0.48 10.91 -8.31
C ASP A 606 -1.21 10.67 -6.98
N CYS A 607 -1.71 11.75 -6.36
CA CYS A 607 -2.58 11.69 -5.19
C CYS A 607 -3.87 10.91 -5.48
N ILE A 608 -4.52 11.16 -6.63
CA ILE A 608 -5.74 10.44 -7.05
C ILE A 608 -5.46 8.93 -7.20
N SER A 609 -4.31 8.56 -7.76
CA SER A 609 -3.93 7.15 -7.96
C SER A 609 -3.49 6.41 -6.69
N GLY A 610 -3.24 7.14 -5.59
CA GLY A 610 -2.65 6.58 -4.38
C GLY A 610 -1.17 6.21 -4.52
N GLY A 611 -0.42 6.83 -5.45
CA GLY A 611 0.99 6.49 -5.69
C GLY A 611 1.26 5.40 -6.72
N ASN A 612 0.25 5.04 -7.52
CA ASN A 612 0.27 3.86 -8.37
C ASN A 612 -0.16 4.17 -9.82
N VAL A 613 0.48 5.18 -10.42
CA VAL A 613 0.25 5.55 -11.81
C VAL A 613 0.86 4.47 -12.73
N LYS A 614 0.00 3.66 -13.37
CA LYS A 614 0.44 2.55 -14.25
C LYS A 614 0.25 2.84 -15.72
N THR A 615 -0.79 3.60 -16.06
CA THR A 615 -1.09 3.92 -17.45
C THR A 615 -1.39 5.39 -17.69
N VAL A 616 -1.10 5.84 -18.91
CA VAL A 616 -1.66 7.07 -19.50
C VAL A 616 -2.76 6.73 -20.51
N PRO A 617 -3.85 7.50 -20.59
CA PRO A 617 -4.94 7.26 -21.53
C PRO A 617 -4.49 7.39 -22.99
N ILE A 618 -5.14 6.63 -23.89
CA ILE A 618 -5.01 6.83 -25.34
C ILE A 618 -5.70 8.17 -25.69
N PRO A 619 -5.00 9.14 -26.31
CA PRO A 619 -5.60 10.40 -26.73
C PRO A 619 -6.47 10.21 -27.98
N SER A 620 -7.58 10.93 -28.05
CA SER A 620 -8.41 11.03 -29.26
C SER A 620 -8.36 12.43 -29.86
N PHE A 621 -8.40 12.48 -31.20
CA PHE A 621 -8.15 13.70 -31.98
C PHE A 621 -9.32 14.02 -32.89
N ASN A 622 -10.10 15.05 -32.54
CA ASN A 622 -11.14 15.61 -33.40
C ASN A 622 -10.50 16.30 -34.62
N VAL A 623 -10.40 15.61 -35.76
CA VAL A 623 -9.66 16.08 -36.93
C VAL A 623 -10.54 16.80 -37.96
N ILE A 624 -11.85 16.53 -37.99
CA ILE A 624 -12.83 17.27 -38.80
C ILE A 624 -13.98 17.74 -37.91
N ASN A 625 -14.32 19.02 -38.02
CA ASN A 625 -15.43 19.66 -37.33
C ASN A 625 -16.62 19.81 -38.28
N GLY A 626 -17.77 19.28 -37.88
CA GLY A 626 -19.05 19.46 -38.57
C GLY A 626 -19.79 20.71 -38.14
N GLY A 627 -21.11 20.63 -38.15
CA GLY A 627 -22.00 21.78 -38.00
C GLY A 627 -22.17 22.56 -39.29
N ARG A 628 -22.62 23.82 -39.18
CA ARG A 628 -22.94 24.70 -40.31
C ARG A 628 -21.76 25.58 -40.65
N ASN A 629 -21.00 25.24 -41.70
CA ASN A 629 -19.81 25.97 -42.11
C ASN A 629 -19.73 26.09 -43.63
N GLY A 630 -19.45 27.29 -44.15
CA GLY A 630 -19.17 27.48 -45.59
C GLY A 630 -20.30 27.06 -46.54
N GLY A 631 -21.54 27.04 -46.08
CA GLY A 631 -22.71 26.59 -46.85
C GLY A 631 -22.98 25.08 -46.80
N ILE A 632 -22.13 24.31 -46.12
CA ILE A 632 -22.29 22.87 -45.86
C ILE A 632 -22.89 22.71 -44.47
N THR A 633 -23.92 21.87 -44.34
CA THR A 633 -24.40 21.40 -43.04
C THR A 633 -23.97 19.96 -42.83
N GLN A 634 -22.90 19.76 -42.06
CA GLN A 634 -22.48 18.42 -41.66
C GLN A 634 -23.15 18.07 -40.33
N ALA A 635 -23.99 17.03 -40.35
CA ALA A 635 -24.82 16.63 -39.22
C ALA A 635 -24.01 16.19 -38.00
N PHE A 636 -22.92 15.44 -38.18
CA PHE A 636 -22.08 14.99 -37.07
C PHE A 636 -21.04 16.04 -36.70
N ASN A 637 -20.94 16.35 -35.41
CA ASN A 637 -20.15 17.48 -34.94
C ASN A 637 -18.63 17.24 -34.92
N GLU A 638 -18.17 16.06 -34.51
CA GLU A 638 -16.73 15.73 -34.48
C GLU A 638 -16.43 14.38 -35.13
N PHE A 639 -15.46 14.39 -36.04
CA PHE A 639 -14.86 13.16 -36.60
C PHE A 639 -13.50 12.96 -35.98
N ILE A 640 -13.35 11.86 -35.26
CA ILE A 640 -12.24 11.64 -34.34
C ILE A 640 -11.37 10.48 -34.82
N VAL A 641 -10.06 10.65 -34.76
CA VAL A 641 -9.06 9.59 -34.97
C VAL A 641 -8.49 9.16 -33.63
N MET A 642 -8.37 7.86 -33.42
CA MET A 642 -7.78 7.24 -32.23
C MET A 642 -6.63 6.31 -32.63
N PRO A 643 -5.36 6.66 -32.33
CA PRO A 643 -4.20 5.81 -32.54
C PRO A 643 -4.10 4.71 -31.47
N TYR A 644 -5.13 3.86 -31.38
CA TYR A 644 -5.35 2.94 -30.26
C TYR A 644 -4.34 1.78 -30.16
N ARG A 645 -3.60 1.53 -31.24
CA ARG A 645 -2.58 0.49 -31.37
C ARG A 645 -1.18 1.08 -31.57
N ALA A 646 -0.98 2.34 -31.23
CA ALA A 646 0.37 2.88 -31.10
C ALA A 646 1.14 2.10 -30.02
N ASP A 647 2.45 2.00 -30.17
CA ASP A 647 3.33 1.25 -29.28
C ASP A 647 3.50 1.98 -27.93
N ASP A 648 3.50 3.32 -27.95
CA ASP A 648 3.49 4.19 -26.77
C ASP A 648 2.79 5.54 -27.02
N ILE A 649 2.80 6.41 -26.00
CA ILE A 649 2.13 7.71 -26.06
C ILE A 649 2.82 8.67 -27.03
N GLU A 650 4.13 8.59 -27.17
CA GLU A 650 4.90 9.39 -28.12
C GLU A 650 4.53 9.04 -29.56
N GLU A 651 4.45 7.75 -29.89
CA GLU A 651 4.00 7.31 -31.21
C GLU A 651 2.54 7.71 -31.47
N ALA A 652 1.66 7.57 -30.48
CA ALA A 652 0.25 7.98 -30.60
C ALA A 652 0.13 9.47 -30.99
N VAL A 653 0.92 10.34 -30.34
CA VAL A 653 0.98 11.77 -30.66
C VAL A 653 1.56 12.00 -32.06
N GLU A 654 2.63 11.30 -32.42
CA GLU A 654 3.24 11.42 -33.76
C GLU A 654 2.28 11.04 -34.88
N ILE A 655 1.56 9.91 -34.74
CA ILE A 655 0.54 9.45 -35.68
C ILE A 655 -0.50 10.54 -35.87
N ALA A 656 -1.03 11.09 -34.79
CA ALA A 656 -2.06 12.11 -34.85
C ALA A 656 -1.61 13.39 -35.57
N VAL A 657 -0.41 13.87 -35.27
CA VAL A 657 0.17 15.06 -35.93
C VAL A 657 0.34 14.81 -37.43
N LYS A 658 0.92 13.66 -37.82
CA LYS A 658 1.13 13.30 -39.22
C LYS A 658 -0.19 13.17 -39.99
N VAL A 659 -1.16 12.45 -39.43
CA VAL A 659 -2.47 12.23 -40.04
C VAL A 659 -3.22 13.56 -40.17
N PHE A 660 -3.22 14.41 -39.14
CA PHE A 660 -3.91 15.71 -39.19
C PHE A 660 -3.33 16.65 -40.26
N GLN A 661 -2.00 16.72 -40.37
CA GLN A 661 -1.35 17.49 -41.43
C GLN A 661 -1.64 16.90 -42.82
N LYS A 662 -1.55 15.56 -42.96
CA LYS A 662 -1.86 14.87 -44.21
C LYS A 662 -3.30 15.10 -44.66
N LEU A 663 -4.23 15.09 -43.71
CA LEU A 663 -5.65 15.32 -43.96
C LEU A 663 -5.92 16.70 -44.57
N GLY A 664 -5.21 17.75 -44.14
CA GLY A 664 -5.32 19.07 -44.77
C GLY A 664 -4.99 19.03 -46.26
N TYR A 665 -3.96 18.28 -46.66
CA TYR A 665 -3.64 18.08 -48.08
C TYR A 665 -4.71 17.27 -48.83
N VAL A 666 -5.23 16.22 -48.21
CA VAL A 666 -6.28 15.37 -48.79
C VAL A 666 -7.58 16.16 -48.99
N ILE A 667 -7.97 16.99 -48.02
CA ILE A 667 -9.13 17.86 -48.13
C ILE A 667 -8.92 18.87 -49.26
N ARG A 668 -7.74 19.51 -49.35
CA ARG A 668 -7.43 20.45 -50.43
C ARG A 668 -7.52 19.80 -51.81
N GLU A 669 -7.02 18.57 -51.94
CA GLU A 669 -7.11 17.79 -53.18
C GLU A 669 -8.58 17.48 -53.55
N TYR A 670 -9.41 17.17 -52.56
CA TYR A 670 -10.83 16.86 -52.75
C TYR A 670 -11.68 18.10 -53.11
N THR A 671 -11.47 19.22 -52.41
CA THR A 671 -12.28 20.43 -52.59
C THR A 671 -11.75 21.37 -53.68
N GLY A 672 -10.46 21.26 -54.03
CA GLY A 672 -9.76 22.22 -54.89
C GLY A 672 -9.46 23.56 -54.22
N ALA A 673 -9.67 23.69 -52.90
CA ALA A 673 -9.51 24.93 -52.15
C ALA A 673 -8.73 24.71 -50.85
N GLU A 674 -8.10 25.76 -50.32
CA GLU A 674 -7.41 25.68 -49.03
C GLU A 674 -8.41 25.35 -47.89
N PRO A 675 -8.13 24.35 -47.05
CA PRO A 675 -9.05 23.92 -46.00
C PRO A 675 -9.15 24.97 -44.89
N ALA A 676 -10.38 25.22 -44.44
CA ALA A 676 -10.65 26.12 -43.32
C ALA A 676 -10.53 25.39 -41.97
N VAL A 677 -10.26 26.16 -40.92
CA VAL A 677 -10.19 25.67 -39.54
C VAL A 677 -11.54 25.87 -38.87
N GLY A 678 -12.10 24.80 -38.29
CA GLY A 678 -13.36 24.83 -37.57
C GLY A 678 -13.25 25.42 -36.17
N GLN A 679 -14.39 25.57 -35.49
CA GLN A 679 -14.47 26.23 -34.18
C GLN A 679 -13.77 25.47 -33.04
N SER A 680 -13.45 24.19 -33.23
CA SER A 680 -12.69 23.35 -32.30
C SER A 680 -11.28 23.04 -32.84
N TYR A 681 -10.80 23.87 -33.78
CA TYR A 681 -9.47 23.82 -34.40
C TYR A 681 -9.18 22.63 -35.32
N GLY A 682 -10.15 21.72 -35.54
CA GLY A 682 -10.10 20.71 -36.60
C GLY A 682 -10.28 21.34 -37.98
N TRP A 683 -10.21 20.53 -39.04
CA TRP A 683 -10.57 21.01 -40.38
C TRP A 683 -12.10 21.11 -40.51
N VAL A 684 -12.61 22.12 -41.22
CA VAL A 684 -14.05 22.19 -41.52
C VAL A 684 -14.44 21.01 -42.41
N ALA A 685 -15.57 20.37 -42.12
CA ALA A 685 -16.12 19.29 -42.93
C ALA A 685 -16.28 19.69 -44.41
N PRO A 686 -15.65 18.96 -45.35
CA PRO A 686 -15.73 19.30 -46.77
C PRO A 686 -16.97 18.72 -47.47
N SER A 687 -17.82 17.98 -46.76
CA SER A 687 -19.01 17.32 -47.29
C SER A 687 -20.12 17.26 -46.23
N GLU A 688 -21.38 17.27 -46.67
CA GLU A 688 -22.56 16.97 -45.83
C GLU A 688 -22.69 15.48 -45.53
N ASP A 689 -22.08 14.62 -46.35
CA ASP A 689 -22.10 13.17 -46.17
C ASP A 689 -21.00 12.75 -45.15
N PRO A 690 -21.38 12.19 -43.98
CA PRO A 690 -20.42 11.69 -43.00
C PRO A 690 -19.47 10.64 -43.55
N GLU A 691 -19.93 9.79 -44.48
CA GLU A 691 -19.11 8.73 -45.06
C GLU A 691 -17.95 9.31 -45.87
N VAL A 692 -18.19 10.38 -46.64
CA VAL A 692 -17.13 11.08 -47.38
C VAL A 692 -16.08 11.65 -46.43
N CYS A 693 -16.49 12.21 -45.29
CA CYS A 693 -15.55 12.71 -44.30
C CYS A 693 -14.65 11.59 -43.74
N LEU A 694 -15.24 10.42 -43.44
CA LEU A 694 -14.50 9.24 -42.98
C LEU A 694 -13.55 8.70 -44.07
N GLU A 695 -13.96 8.67 -45.34
CA GLU A 695 -13.12 8.25 -46.47
C GLU A 695 -11.88 9.14 -46.62
N LEU A 696 -12.04 10.46 -46.48
CA LEU A 696 -10.91 11.39 -46.55
C LEU A 696 -9.94 11.22 -45.38
N ILE A 697 -10.46 10.96 -44.17
CA ILE A 697 -9.61 10.66 -43.01
C ILE A 697 -8.90 9.31 -43.21
N GLN A 698 -9.59 8.28 -43.69
CA GLN A 698 -8.99 6.97 -43.99
C GLN A 698 -7.88 7.11 -45.04
N LYS A 699 -8.12 7.86 -46.14
CA LYS A 699 -7.09 8.16 -47.14
C LYS A 699 -5.87 8.83 -46.51
N ALA A 700 -6.06 9.77 -45.58
CA ALA A 700 -4.95 10.40 -44.86
C ALA A 700 -4.18 9.42 -43.97
N ILE A 701 -4.88 8.53 -43.25
CA ILE A 701 -4.29 7.46 -42.44
C ILE A 701 -3.46 6.50 -43.30
N ASP A 702 -4.01 6.08 -44.44
CA ASP A 702 -3.36 5.13 -45.37
C ASP A 702 -2.11 5.75 -45.99
N LEU A 703 -2.18 7.01 -46.42
CA LEU A 703 -1.02 7.76 -46.95
C LEU A 703 0.09 7.95 -45.91
N CYS A 704 -0.24 7.92 -44.62
CA CYS A 704 0.73 7.94 -43.53
C CYS A 704 1.23 6.54 -43.13
N GLY A 705 0.63 5.46 -43.64
CA GLY A 705 1.00 4.08 -43.33
C GLY A 705 0.50 3.57 -41.98
N TYR A 706 -0.56 4.15 -41.41
CA TYR A 706 -1.04 3.84 -40.05
C TYR A 706 -2.40 3.12 -40.00
N THR A 707 -2.85 2.50 -41.10
CA THR A 707 -4.17 1.83 -41.23
C THR A 707 -4.46 0.85 -40.09
N HIS A 708 -3.48 0.06 -39.65
CA HIS A 708 -3.66 -0.95 -38.60
C HIS A 708 -3.48 -0.41 -37.17
N LYS A 709 -3.05 0.85 -37.03
CA LYS A 709 -2.81 1.51 -35.73
C LYS A 709 -3.93 2.48 -35.32
N CYS A 710 -4.77 2.90 -36.27
CA CYS A 710 -5.86 3.85 -36.06
C CYS A 710 -7.25 3.21 -36.12
N ALA A 711 -8.16 3.77 -35.35
CA ALA A 711 -9.60 3.56 -35.44
C ALA A 711 -10.31 4.92 -35.34
N PHE A 712 -11.61 4.93 -35.61
CA PHE A 712 -12.42 6.14 -35.55
C PHE A 712 -13.17 6.27 -34.23
N ALA A 713 -13.57 7.49 -33.92
CA ALA A 713 -14.70 7.77 -33.04
C ALA A 713 -15.53 8.91 -33.65
N LEU A 714 -16.78 9.04 -33.21
CA LEU A 714 -17.66 10.13 -33.63
C LEU A 714 -18.26 10.80 -32.40
N ASP A 715 -18.42 12.11 -32.50
CA ASP A 715 -19.37 12.87 -31.69
C ASP A 715 -20.44 13.39 -32.64
N CYS A 716 -21.61 12.77 -32.59
CA CYS A 716 -22.72 13.11 -33.47
C CYS A 716 -23.42 14.39 -33.00
N ALA A 717 -23.54 14.62 -31.68
CA ALA A 717 -24.24 15.75 -31.06
C ALA A 717 -25.60 16.07 -31.72
N LEU A 718 -26.38 15.04 -32.04
CA LEU A 718 -27.52 15.17 -32.95
C LEU A 718 -28.70 15.97 -32.39
N SER A 719 -28.71 16.28 -31.09
CA SER A 719 -29.60 17.27 -30.49
C SER A 719 -29.53 18.62 -31.22
N GLU A 720 -28.36 19.03 -31.76
CA GLU A 720 -28.22 20.29 -32.52
C GLU A 720 -28.88 20.24 -33.91
N MET A 721 -29.13 19.04 -34.42
CA MET A 721 -29.75 18.77 -35.72
C MET A 721 -31.17 18.24 -35.61
N TYR A 722 -31.70 18.14 -34.39
CA TYR A 722 -33.04 17.65 -34.10
C TYR A 722 -34.08 18.77 -34.19
N ASP A 723 -35.19 18.50 -34.89
CA ASP A 723 -36.35 19.37 -34.95
C ASP A 723 -37.49 18.78 -34.10
N ALA A 724 -37.72 19.41 -32.94
CA ALA A 724 -38.75 19.01 -31.99
C ALA A 724 -40.18 19.11 -32.54
N LEU A 725 -40.44 19.91 -33.59
CA LEU A 725 -41.78 20.02 -34.18
C LEU A 725 -42.10 18.83 -35.09
N THR A 726 -41.09 18.30 -35.78
CA THR A 726 -41.24 17.20 -36.73
C THR A 726 -40.78 15.86 -36.19
N ASN A 727 -40.13 15.84 -35.01
CA ASN A 727 -39.49 14.68 -34.41
C ASN A 727 -38.52 13.99 -35.39
N SER A 728 -37.67 14.80 -36.03
CA SER A 728 -36.74 14.34 -37.06
C SER A 728 -35.38 15.02 -36.95
N TYR A 729 -34.35 14.37 -37.46
CA TYR A 729 -32.96 14.82 -37.46
C TYR A 729 -32.53 15.21 -38.86
N TYR A 730 -31.83 16.33 -39.01
CA TYR A 730 -31.15 16.62 -40.27
C TYR A 730 -29.93 15.69 -40.45
N LEU A 731 -29.87 14.95 -41.56
CA LEU A 731 -28.77 14.06 -41.94
C LEU A 731 -28.61 14.05 -43.47
N ASN A 732 -27.43 14.45 -43.95
CA ASN A 732 -27.03 14.38 -45.36
C ASN A 732 -28.09 14.98 -46.34
N GLY A 733 -28.45 16.24 -46.11
CA GLY A 733 -29.42 16.97 -46.95
C GLY A 733 -30.89 16.57 -46.79
N LYS A 734 -31.23 15.67 -45.85
CA LYS A 734 -32.60 15.18 -45.62
C LYS A 734 -32.94 15.19 -44.13
N TYR A 735 -34.24 15.07 -43.83
CA TYR A 735 -34.71 14.80 -42.47
C TYR A 735 -34.96 13.31 -42.31
N ALA A 736 -34.44 12.76 -41.22
CA ALA A 736 -34.43 11.34 -40.89
C ALA A 736 -35.07 11.10 -39.52
N THR A 737 -35.78 9.99 -39.38
CA THR A 737 -36.27 9.49 -38.09
C THR A 737 -35.13 8.90 -37.26
N SER A 738 -35.33 8.70 -35.95
CA SER A 738 -34.34 8.03 -35.08
C SER A 738 -33.90 6.68 -35.66
N ASP A 739 -34.84 5.91 -36.21
CA ASP A 739 -34.57 4.61 -36.85
C ASP A 739 -33.66 4.72 -38.07
N GLU A 740 -33.88 5.71 -38.92
CA GLU A 740 -33.04 5.94 -40.10
C GLU A 740 -31.63 6.38 -39.71
N VAL A 741 -31.50 7.21 -38.68
CA VAL A 741 -30.20 7.62 -38.12
C VAL A 741 -29.45 6.41 -37.55
N ILE A 742 -30.11 5.60 -36.70
CA ILE A 742 -29.50 4.39 -36.10
C ILE A 742 -29.03 3.44 -37.20
N ASN A 743 -29.85 3.19 -38.23
CA ASN A 743 -29.49 2.33 -39.33
C ASN A 743 -28.30 2.87 -40.14
N TYR A 744 -28.25 4.18 -40.37
CA TYR A 744 -27.13 4.79 -41.09
C TYR A 744 -25.83 4.70 -40.28
N ILE A 745 -25.85 5.01 -38.99
CA ILE A 745 -24.68 4.88 -38.12
C ILE A 745 -24.24 3.42 -38.03
N LYS A 746 -25.18 2.46 -37.90
CA LYS A 746 -24.87 1.03 -37.94
C LYS A 746 -24.15 0.64 -39.23
N TYR A 747 -24.64 1.09 -40.38
CA TYR A 747 -23.97 0.89 -41.67
C TYR A 747 -22.53 1.42 -41.65
N LEU A 748 -22.29 2.61 -41.09
CA LEU A 748 -20.92 3.14 -40.95
C LEU A 748 -20.05 2.23 -40.07
N THR A 749 -20.57 1.67 -38.96
CA THR A 749 -19.82 0.73 -38.10
C THR A 749 -19.53 -0.63 -38.72
N GLU A 750 -20.25 -1.00 -39.76
CA GLU A 750 -19.98 -2.20 -40.55
C GLU A 750 -18.85 -1.94 -41.58
N LYS A 751 -18.71 -0.70 -42.07
CA LYS A 751 -17.68 -0.29 -43.03
C LYS A 751 -16.36 0.15 -42.38
N TYR A 752 -16.41 0.79 -41.21
CA TYR A 752 -15.24 1.34 -40.52
C TYR A 752 -15.13 0.85 -39.07
N ASN A 753 -13.90 0.81 -38.56
CA ASN A 753 -13.64 0.43 -37.18
C ASN A 753 -13.83 1.63 -36.24
N PHE A 754 -14.86 1.60 -35.41
CA PHE A 754 -15.12 2.62 -34.39
C PHE A 754 -14.82 2.11 -32.98
N VAL A 755 -14.03 2.86 -32.22
CA VAL A 755 -13.89 2.63 -30.77
C VAL A 755 -15.20 2.99 -30.08
N PHE A 756 -15.71 4.20 -30.33
CA PHE A 756 -16.96 4.67 -29.76
C PHE A 756 -17.71 5.64 -30.67
N ILE A 757 -19.01 5.81 -30.40
CA ILE A 757 -19.88 6.80 -30.99
C ILE A 757 -20.61 7.52 -29.86
N GLU A 758 -20.50 8.84 -29.86
CA GLU A 758 -21.03 9.74 -28.86
C GLU A 758 -22.27 10.47 -29.39
N ASP A 759 -23.29 10.58 -28.54
CA ASP A 759 -24.53 11.35 -28.75
C ASP A 759 -25.22 11.21 -30.12
N ILE A 760 -25.60 9.97 -30.41
CA ILE A 760 -26.23 9.54 -31.67
C ILE A 760 -27.65 10.05 -31.91
N LEU A 761 -28.32 10.61 -30.90
CA LEU A 761 -29.72 11.05 -30.93
C LEU A 761 -29.92 12.21 -29.93
N ASP A 762 -31.09 12.83 -29.96
CA ASP A 762 -31.48 13.92 -29.04
C ASP A 762 -31.34 13.50 -27.57
N GLU A 763 -30.95 14.45 -26.71
CA GLU A 763 -30.72 14.24 -25.27
C GLU A 763 -31.96 13.76 -24.48
N ASN A 764 -33.14 13.70 -25.10
CA ASN A 764 -34.38 13.17 -24.53
C ASN A 764 -34.91 11.90 -25.21
N ASP A 765 -34.27 11.39 -26.28
CA ASP A 765 -34.72 10.19 -27.02
C ASP A 765 -34.28 8.88 -26.35
N TRP A 766 -34.75 8.63 -25.13
CA TRP A 766 -34.36 7.46 -24.32
C TRP A 766 -34.66 6.12 -25.01
N GLU A 767 -35.82 6.01 -25.67
CA GLU A 767 -36.21 4.79 -26.40
C GLU A 767 -35.29 4.56 -27.60
N GLY A 768 -34.92 5.63 -28.31
CA GLY A 768 -33.95 5.57 -29.40
C GLY A 768 -32.57 5.10 -28.93
N TYR A 769 -32.07 5.57 -27.78
CA TYR A 769 -30.79 5.09 -27.23
C TYR A 769 -30.84 3.61 -26.81
N GLU A 770 -31.93 3.12 -26.21
CA GLU A 770 -32.12 1.69 -25.93
C GLU A 770 -32.06 0.85 -27.21
N LYS A 771 -32.74 1.31 -28.26
CA LYS A 771 -32.74 0.65 -29.56
C LYS A 771 -31.36 0.67 -30.20
N ALA A 772 -30.69 1.81 -30.19
CA ALA A 772 -29.36 1.96 -30.77
C ALA A 772 -28.29 1.11 -30.08
N HIS A 773 -28.29 1.06 -28.74
CA HIS A 773 -27.37 0.20 -27.98
C HIS A 773 -27.56 -1.28 -28.32
N LYS A 774 -28.79 -1.69 -28.60
CA LYS A 774 -29.12 -3.05 -29.03
C LYS A 774 -28.70 -3.34 -30.48
N GLU A 775 -28.85 -2.38 -31.39
CA GLU A 775 -28.65 -2.60 -32.83
C GLU A 775 -27.21 -2.35 -33.30
N ILE A 776 -26.51 -1.40 -32.69
CA ILE A 776 -25.12 -1.04 -33.02
C ILE A 776 -24.17 -1.87 -32.17
N THR A 777 -23.76 -3.01 -32.71
CA THR A 777 -22.95 -4.01 -31.98
C THR A 777 -21.46 -3.92 -32.23
N ARG A 778 -21.01 -3.09 -33.18
CA ARG A 778 -19.60 -2.93 -33.59
C ARG A 778 -18.90 -1.66 -33.04
N ALA A 779 -19.54 -0.94 -32.13
CA ALA A 779 -18.98 0.23 -31.47
C ALA A 779 -19.50 0.39 -30.02
N LEU A 780 -18.77 1.12 -29.19
CA LEU A 780 -19.26 1.55 -27.87
C LEU A 780 -20.21 2.75 -28.02
N ILE A 781 -21.38 2.71 -27.37
CA ILE A 781 -22.29 3.85 -27.31
C ILE A 781 -21.97 4.66 -26.06
N ILE A 782 -21.55 5.91 -26.26
CA ILE A 782 -21.13 6.81 -25.18
C ILE A 782 -22.09 8.00 -25.14
N ALA A 783 -22.51 8.38 -23.93
CA ALA A 783 -23.37 9.55 -23.74
C ALA A 783 -22.61 10.76 -23.20
N ASP A 784 -22.88 11.94 -23.74
CA ASP A 784 -22.47 13.24 -23.21
C ASP A 784 -23.72 14.00 -22.76
N ASP A 785 -24.49 14.59 -23.66
CA ASP A 785 -25.71 15.36 -23.37
C ASP A 785 -26.83 14.50 -22.76
N LEU A 786 -26.94 13.23 -23.15
CA LEU A 786 -27.94 12.33 -22.54
C LEU A 786 -27.71 12.17 -21.03
N THR A 787 -26.46 12.27 -20.54
CA THR A 787 -26.16 12.06 -19.12
C THR A 787 -25.70 13.30 -18.37
N VAL A 788 -25.10 14.28 -19.06
CA VAL A 788 -24.47 15.51 -18.50
C VAL A 788 -23.61 15.24 -17.27
N SER A 789 -22.87 14.12 -17.26
CA SER A 789 -22.12 13.64 -16.08
C SER A 789 -22.94 13.46 -14.80
N ASN A 790 -24.28 13.48 -14.88
CA ASN A 790 -25.18 13.44 -13.74
C ASN A 790 -25.52 12.00 -13.34
N LYS A 791 -25.20 11.63 -12.10
CA LYS A 791 -25.40 10.29 -11.55
C LYS A 791 -26.83 9.74 -11.69
N ALA A 792 -27.87 10.57 -11.56
CA ALA A 792 -29.25 10.11 -11.67
C ALA A 792 -29.61 9.74 -13.12
N ARG A 793 -29.09 10.48 -14.10
CA ARG A 793 -29.27 10.18 -15.53
C ARG A 793 -28.44 8.97 -15.94
N ILE A 794 -27.21 8.85 -15.44
CA ILE A 794 -26.37 7.65 -15.64
C ILE A 794 -27.06 6.41 -15.05
N LEU A 795 -27.66 6.51 -13.86
CA LEU A 795 -28.45 5.43 -13.27
C LEU A 795 -29.63 5.03 -14.16
N ARG A 796 -30.34 6.00 -14.75
CA ARG A 796 -31.42 5.72 -15.71
C ARG A 796 -30.88 4.97 -16.92
N ALA A 797 -29.84 5.50 -17.58
CA ALA A 797 -29.23 4.90 -18.76
C ALA A 797 -28.71 3.48 -18.49
N HIS A 798 -28.19 3.22 -17.29
CA HIS A 798 -27.81 1.88 -16.86
C HIS A 798 -29.02 0.94 -16.73
N LYS A 799 -30.10 1.38 -16.06
CA LYS A 799 -31.31 0.57 -15.85
C LYS A 799 -32.00 0.20 -17.16
N THR A 800 -31.96 1.10 -18.13
CA THR A 800 -32.54 0.89 -19.47
C THR A 800 -31.56 0.22 -20.43
N ASN A 801 -30.30 -0.02 -20.03
CA ASN A 801 -29.26 -0.57 -20.89
C ASN A 801 -29.12 0.22 -22.20
N SER A 802 -28.94 1.54 -22.08
CA SER A 802 -28.92 2.47 -23.22
C SER A 802 -27.52 2.88 -23.67
N ILE A 803 -26.48 2.60 -22.88
CA ILE A 803 -25.10 3.08 -23.11
C ILE A 803 -24.06 2.09 -22.59
N ASP A 804 -22.85 2.13 -23.15
CA ASP A 804 -21.66 1.44 -22.62
C ASP A 804 -20.81 2.34 -21.69
N GLY A 805 -21.04 3.66 -21.74
CA GLY A 805 -20.30 4.62 -20.93
C GLY A 805 -20.75 6.06 -21.18
N PHE A 806 -20.04 7.00 -20.57
CA PHE A 806 -20.37 8.42 -20.67
C PHE A 806 -19.12 9.31 -20.67
N ILE A 807 -19.29 10.53 -21.17
CA ILE A 807 -18.30 11.60 -21.13
C ILE A 807 -18.33 12.27 -19.75
N LEU A 808 -17.21 12.19 -19.04
CA LEU A 808 -17.01 12.80 -17.73
C LEU A 808 -16.46 14.22 -17.88
N LYS A 809 -17.33 15.20 -17.70
CA LYS A 809 -17.02 16.64 -17.64
C LYS A 809 -17.41 17.18 -16.27
N PRO A 810 -16.47 17.29 -15.33
CA PRO A 810 -16.76 17.73 -13.97
C PRO A 810 -17.50 19.07 -13.86
N ASN A 811 -17.26 19.99 -14.80
CA ASN A 811 -17.94 21.27 -14.82
C ASN A 811 -19.44 21.19 -15.22
N GLN A 812 -19.92 20.08 -15.80
CA GLN A 812 -21.35 19.88 -16.07
C GLN A 812 -22.14 19.63 -14.77
N VAL A 813 -21.52 18.97 -13.78
CA VAL A 813 -22.14 18.76 -12.47
C VAL A 813 -21.77 19.86 -11.48
N GLY A 814 -20.58 20.46 -11.60
CA GLY A 814 -20.19 21.67 -10.89
C GLY A 814 -19.28 21.47 -9.67
N THR A 815 -18.97 20.24 -9.28
CA THR A 815 -17.95 19.94 -8.24
C THR A 815 -17.13 18.70 -8.61
N ILE A 816 -15.91 18.60 -8.07
CA ILE A 816 -15.07 17.40 -8.18
C ILE A 816 -15.74 16.21 -7.48
N SER A 817 -16.36 16.43 -6.31
CA SER A 817 -17.02 15.35 -5.57
C SER A 817 -18.17 14.71 -6.36
N GLU A 818 -19.06 15.50 -6.96
CA GLU A 818 -20.14 14.97 -7.80
C GLU A 818 -19.60 14.21 -9.03
N ALA A 819 -18.52 14.70 -9.64
CA ALA A 819 -17.87 14.05 -10.78
C ALA A 819 -17.24 12.69 -10.40
N LEU A 820 -16.55 12.64 -9.25
CA LEU A 820 -16.00 11.39 -8.72
C LEU A 820 -17.10 10.40 -8.31
N GLU A 821 -18.23 10.88 -7.78
CA GLU A 821 -19.39 10.03 -7.50
C GLU A 821 -19.98 9.42 -8.78
N ALA A 822 -20.09 10.20 -9.86
CA ALA A 822 -20.52 9.69 -11.17
C ALA A 822 -19.54 8.63 -11.72
N HIS A 823 -18.23 8.89 -11.66
CA HIS A 823 -17.20 7.92 -12.04
C HIS A 823 -17.30 6.62 -11.23
N ASN A 824 -17.37 6.73 -9.90
CA ASN A 824 -17.44 5.57 -9.01
C ASN A 824 -18.70 4.74 -9.25
N PHE A 825 -19.83 5.40 -9.52
CA PHE A 825 -21.07 4.72 -9.91
C PHE A 825 -20.87 3.94 -11.22
N ALA A 826 -20.31 4.56 -12.26
CA ALA A 826 -20.08 3.90 -13.54
C ALA A 826 -19.14 2.71 -13.41
N LYS A 827 -18.02 2.87 -12.69
CA LYS A 827 -17.05 1.79 -12.42
C LYS A 827 -17.69 0.60 -11.71
N ALA A 828 -18.54 0.85 -10.70
CA ALA A 828 -19.26 -0.21 -9.98
C ALA A 828 -20.23 -0.99 -10.87
N HIS A 829 -20.73 -0.37 -11.95
CA HIS A 829 -21.69 -0.96 -12.89
C HIS A 829 -21.06 -1.31 -14.25
N ARG A 830 -19.73 -1.31 -14.35
CA ARG A 830 -18.96 -1.63 -15.57
C ARG A 830 -19.28 -0.73 -16.76
N LEU A 831 -19.71 0.51 -16.51
CA LEU A 831 -19.80 1.56 -17.52
C LEU A 831 -18.46 2.28 -17.62
N LEU A 832 -18.07 2.64 -18.84
CA LEU A 832 -16.89 3.47 -19.07
C LEU A 832 -17.18 4.92 -18.69
N SER A 833 -16.18 5.60 -18.13
CA SER A 833 -16.18 7.04 -17.94
C SER A 833 -14.99 7.63 -18.69
N ILE A 834 -15.24 8.55 -19.61
CA ILE A 834 -14.23 9.10 -20.51
C ILE A 834 -14.10 10.58 -20.21
N THR A 835 -12.97 10.99 -19.64
CA THR A 835 -12.71 12.42 -19.42
C THR A 835 -12.66 13.17 -20.74
N SER A 836 -13.22 14.38 -20.76
CA SER A 836 -13.23 15.24 -21.94
C SER A 836 -12.98 16.70 -21.57
N GLY A 837 -12.21 17.41 -22.39
CA GLY A 837 -12.11 18.86 -22.28
C GLY A 837 -13.37 19.55 -22.82
N ARG A 838 -13.60 20.81 -22.41
CA ARG A 838 -14.64 21.65 -23.06
C ARG A 838 -14.10 22.36 -24.28
N SER A 839 -14.98 22.88 -25.13
CA SER A 839 -14.61 23.62 -26.35
C SER A 839 -13.89 24.94 -26.06
N GLY A 840 -14.29 25.68 -25.02
CA GLY A 840 -13.49 26.76 -24.42
C GLY A 840 -12.65 26.21 -23.28
N GLY A 841 -11.63 25.44 -23.64
CA GLY A 841 -10.72 24.79 -22.69
C GLY A 841 -9.79 25.77 -22.00
N VAL A 842 -9.20 25.30 -20.90
CA VAL A 842 -8.14 25.98 -20.15
C VAL A 842 -6.82 25.25 -20.31
N ILE A 843 -5.72 25.98 -20.13
CA ILE A 843 -4.41 25.36 -19.94
C ILE A 843 -4.43 24.66 -18.58
N ASP A 844 -3.84 23.47 -18.50
CA ASP A 844 -3.76 22.69 -17.26
C ASP A 844 -5.15 22.33 -16.68
N ASP A 845 -6.00 21.73 -17.52
CA ASP A 845 -7.35 21.30 -17.17
C ASP A 845 -7.32 20.05 -16.26
N VAL A 846 -8.04 20.09 -15.13
CA VAL A 846 -8.09 19.02 -14.10
C VAL A 846 -8.53 17.66 -14.65
N VAL A 847 -9.24 17.65 -15.78
CA VAL A 847 -9.64 16.41 -16.45
C VAL A 847 -8.43 15.56 -16.85
N MET A 848 -7.27 16.16 -17.10
CA MET A 848 -6.02 15.44 -17.35
C MET A 848 -5.52 14.73 -16.10
N ASP A 849 -5.57 15.42 -14.96
CA ASP A 849 -5.22 14.83 -13.67
C ASP A 849 -6.13 13.64 -13.34
N MET A 850 -7.43 13.82 -13.57
CA MET A 850 -8.43 12.77 -13.37
C MET A 850 -8.24 11.60 -14.34
N ALA A 851 -7.92 11.85 -15.60
CA ALA A 851 -7.72 10.80 -16.60
C ALA A 851 -6.58 9.85 -16.19
N VAL A 852 -5.44 10.41 -15.80
CA VAL A 852 -4.28 9.64 -15.32
C VAL A 852 -4.55 9.04 -13.94
N GLY A 853 -5.04 9.84 -13.00
CA GLY A 853 -5.24 9.43 -11.62
C GLY A 853 -6.27 8.32 -11.45
N LEU A 854 -7.37 8.37 -12.20
CA LEU A 854 -8.42 7.36 -12.21
C LEU A 854 -8.10 6.17 -13.15
N GLN A 855 -6.96 6.22 -13.85
CA GLN A 855 -6.52 5.20 -14.81
C GLN A 855 -7.57 4.97 -15.92
N ILE A 856 -8.11 6.06 -16.47
CA ILE A 856 -9.08 6.03 -17.56
C ILE A 856 -8.37 5.54 -18.84
N PRO A 857 -9.00 4.63 -19.61
CA PRO A 857 -8.33 3.98 -20.74
C PRO A 857 -8.08 4.92 -21.95
N PHE A 858 -8.95 5.89 -22.19
CA PHE A 858 -8.81 6.85 -23.28
C PHE A 858 -9.50 8.19 -22.95
N ILE A 859 -9.06 9.26 -23.60
CA ILE A 859 -9.48 10.64 -23.30
C ILE A 859 -9.87 11.40 -24.56
N LYS A 860 -10.94 12.21 -24.47
CA LYS A 860 -11.36 13.12 -25.55
C LYS A 860 -10.58 14.43 -25.48
N ASN A 861 -9.54 14.53 -26.31
CA ASN A 861 -8.51 15.56 -26.15
C ASN A 861 -8.60 16.71 -27.16
N GLY A 862 -9.13 16.48 -28.36
CA GLY A 862 -9.21 17.46 -29.46
C GLY A 862 -7.96 17.45 -30.34
N CYS A 863 -7.91 18.25 -31.41
CA CYS A 863 -6.79 18.22 -32.36
C CYS A 863 -5.49 18.84 -31.80
N PRO A 864 -4.30 18.43 -32.30
CA PRO A 864 -3.01 18.94 -31.83
C PRO A 864 -2.67 20.30 -32.46
N ARG A 865 -3.51 21.32 -32.27
CA ARG A 865 -3.34 22.63 -32.93
C ARG A 865 -3.28 23.83 -31.98
N SER A 866 -4.13 23.86 -30.96
CA SER A 866 -4.19 24.98 -30.01
C SER A 866 -3.38 24.69 -28.75
N GLY A 867 -2.90 25.74 -28.07
CA GLY A 867 -1.98 25.62 -26.95
C GLY A 867 -2.53 24.77 -25.79
N GLU A 868 -3.83 24.87 -25.51
CA GLU A 868 -4.47 24.07 -24.45
C GLU A 868 -4.55 22.59 -24.83
N ARG A 869 -4.69 22.25 -26.11
CA ARG A 869 -4.73 20.84 -26.59
C ARG A 869 -3.33 20.24 -26.62
N ILE A 870 -2.37 21.00 -27.13
CA ILE A 870 -0.96 20.59 -27.16
C ILE A 870 -0.47 20.31 -25.73
N GLU A 871 -0.84 21.15 -24.77
CA GLU A 871 -0.43 20.95 -23.39
C GLU A 871 -0.98 19.65 -22.78
N LYS A 872 -2.20 19.22 -23.15
CA LYS A 872 -2.73 17.92 -22.72
C LYS A 872 -1.92 16.75 -23.27
N LEU A 873 -1.40 16.85 -24.49
CA LEU A 873 -0.52 15.81 -25.07
C LEU A 873 0.84 15.81 -24.38
N ASN A 874 1.43 16.99 -24.18
CA ASN A 874 2.68 17.14 -23.45
C ASN A 874 2.57 16.64 -22.00
N PHE A 875 1.42 16.86 -21.36
CA PHE A 875 1.13 16.34 -20.03
C PHE A 875 1.23 14.81 -19.98
N LEU A 876 0.60 14.10 -20.92
CA LEU A 876 0.64 12.63 -20.97
C LEU A 876 2.07 12.11 -21.19
N MET A 877 2.84 12.75 -22.09
CA MET A 877 4.24 12.40 -22.32
C MET A 877 5.10 12.63 -21.06
N ARG A 878 4.93 13.76 -20.37
CA ARG A 878 5.64 14.05 -19.10
C ARG A 878 5.27 13.06 -17.99
N VAL A 879 4.01 12.63 -17.91
CA VAL A 879 3.59 11.60 -16.95
C VAL A 879 4.26 10.27 -17.27
N LYS A 880 4.23 9.81 -18.53
CA LYS A 880 4.88 8.56 -18.93
C LYS A 880 6.39 8.58 -18.66
N ASP A 881 7.06 9.69 -18.93
CA ASP A 881 8.49 9.86 -18.65
C ASP A 881 8.81 9.82 -17.14
N LYS A 882 7.97 10.44 -16.32
CA LYS A 882 8.20 10.56 -14.87
C LYS A 882 8.02 9.26 -14.08
N TYR A 883 7.20 8.32 -14.53
CA TYR A 883 6.85 7.11 -13.77
C TYR A 883 7.40 5.84 -14.43
N PRO A 884 8.46 5.22 -13.87
CA PRO A 884 9.02 3.98 -14.40
C PRO A 884 7.98 2.86 -14.47
N GLY A 885 7.88 2.20 -15.62
CA GLY A 885 6.89 1.14 -15.88
C GLY A 885 5.50 1.65 -16.27
N CYS A 886 5.27 2.96 -16.29
CA CYS A 886 4.07 3.55 -16.87
C CYS A 886 4.05 3.34 -18.39
N HIS A 887 2.91 2.90 -18.93
CA HIS A 887 2.75 2.68 -20.37
C HIS A 887 1.42 3.23 -20.88
N MET A 888 1.27 3.39 -22.20
CA MET A 888 -0.03 3.77 -22.77
C MET A 888 -1.06 2.67 -22.48
N ALA A 889 -2.28 3.06 -22.13
CA ALA A 889 -3.37 2.13 -21.87
C ALA A 889 -3.65 1.23 -23.09
N LYS A 890 -4.11 0.01 -22.82
CA LYS A 890 -4.54 -0.95 -23.85
C LYS A 890 -6.04 -1.14 -23.76
N ILE A 891 -6.71 -1.10 -24.91
CA ILE A 891 -8.18 -1.09 -24.97
C ILE A 891 -8.77 -2.25 -25.75
N ASP A 892 -7.96 -3.25 -26.14
CA ASP A 892 -8.42 -4.39 -26.95
C ASP A 892 -9.63 -5.11 -26.35
N GLN A 893 -9.72 -5.15 -25.02
CA GLN A 893 -10.84 -5.75 -24.28
C GLN A 893 -12.18 -5.00 -24.43
N PHE A 894 -12.17 -3.74 -24.90
CA PHE A 894 -13.35 -2.91 -25.09
C PHE A 894 -13.78 -2.79 -26.56
N LEU A 895 -12.92 -3.19 -27.50
CA LEU A 895 -13.20 -3.09 -28.94
C LEU A 895 -14.27 -4.10 -29.35
N LYS A 896 -15.20 -3.68 -30.21
CA LYS A 896 -16.32 -4.51 -30.69
C LYS A 896 -16.21 -4.91 -32.17
N PHE A 897 -15.06 -4.70 -32.82
CA PHE A 897 -14.89 -4.89 -34.27
C PHE A 897 -13.90 -5.99 -34.67
#